data_AF-A0A7U3YPX7-F1
#
_entry.id   AF-A0A7U3YPX7-F1
#
_cell.length_a   1.000
_cell.length_b   1.000
_cell.length_c   1.000
_cell.angle_alpha   90.00
_cell.angle_beta   90.00
_cell.angle_gamma   90.00
#
_symmetry.space_group_name_H-M   'P 1'
#
loop_
_entity.id
_entity.type
_entity.pdbx_description
1 polymer ?
#
loop_
_entity_poly.entity_id
_entity_poly.type
_entity_poly.pdbx_seq_one_letter_code
_entity_poly.pdbx_strand_id
1 'polypeptide(L)'
;MDTLNAILGQLTYDDLDQWAGEAIRTRGKGYVQRVEELHRTANNELVAWVQGTEKYATLVHLDPSGMHGWLCTCPYDQGPCKHAAAVILAAARSVHDTGELPMLDEDSELGHILMGDQDRKLKKEPNEDAADRADPGGTVKRAGPSKVRKILVGKSWEELHDLLVTLAREFPAVERRLLEADQLSRGQIGPLVRSLHKEIRRLTDEPAWRNQWSDEASLPDYSHVRQQFRALFDAGHADELLDLGNTLWRLGTEQIAQSDDEGETMGALSACLEIVLQAVPKSSLKRADQLLWVIERMLADEFSLLDSGEEILADPAYTVTDWQAAAAVLEERLQGLDRPKTVHFADTYRRNRLIGWLIKAYERGGQAEKVLQLLEQEADVSRNYEQLVDRLVLAGKREQARQWCVRGFDRTVTEAPGIAACLQKRLREMAAADRQDSLVAAYRAQDFFGHASLETYRELRKAAEKIGVWPKLRELALAYLQTGQRPDRGEKLDNLPPWPLPDPEVAYPAGKEGGRPFPDRQTLIDIAIAEKRYDDVMRLYQAMKKGSRTHWFVGEKVAKAVFRTHPEVALAIWRENVDRLIAEVKPRAYVEAGGFLRLMRKVYEAGNRMDEWRALLAELRRTHKAKRRLLEVLDGVSGGSKKLVG
;
A
#
# COMPACT_ATOMS: atom_id res chain seq x y z
N MET A 1 -18.30 -26.94 2.76
CA MET A 1 -19.63 -27.48 2.38
C MET A 1 -20.72 -27.00 3.36
N ASP A 2 -20.78 -27.52 4.59
CA ASP A 2 -21.88 -27.23 5.54
C ASP A 2 -22.02 -25.74 5.89
N THR A 3 -20.92 -25.01 6.02
CA THR A 3 -20.94 -23.59 6.39
C THR A 3 -21.43 -22.70 5.24
N LEU A 4 -21.00 -22.94 4.00
CA LEU A 4 -21.36 -22.11 2.83
C LEU A 4 -22.84 -22.27 2.47
N ASN A 5 -23.31 -23.52 2.41
CA ASN A 5 -24.71 -23.82 2.11
C ASN A 5 -25.65 -23.32 3.22
N ALA A 6 -25.23 -23.39 4.48
CA ALA A 6 -25.97 -22.81 5.60
C ALA A 6 -26.06 -21.28 5.51
N ILE A 7 -24.97 -20.59 5.12
CA ILE A 7 -24.96 -19.14 4.93
C ILE A 7 -25.88 -18.74 3.76
N LEU A 8 -25.76 -19.40 2.60
CA LEU A 8 -26.61 -19.15 1.43
C LEU A 8 -28.09 -19.40 1.69
N GLY A 9 -28.43 -20.43 2.48
CA GLY A 9 -29.82 -20.75 2.85
C GLY A 9 -30.44 -19.84 3.92
N GLN A 10 -29.61 -19.04 4.62
CA GLN A 10 -30.04 -18.07 5.62
C GLN A 10 -29.99 -16.62 5.12
N LEU A 11 -29.24 -16.36 4.05
CA LEU A 11 -29.11 -15.06 3.40
C LEU A 11 -30.46 -14.53 2.90
N THR A 12 -30.65 -13.23 3.07
CA THR A 12 -31.88 -12.53 2.68
C THR A 12 -31.60 -11.37 1.73
N TYR A 13 -32.63 -10.90 1.04
CA TYR A 13 -32.51 -9.73 0.16
C TYR A 13 -32.08 -8.47 0.94
N ASP A 14 -32.46 -8.38 2.22
CA ASP A 14 -32.11 -7.26 3.09
C ASP A 14 -30.63 -7.30 3.51
N ASP A 15 -30.03 -8.49 3.61
CA ASP A 15 -28.60 -8.66 3.87
C ASP A 15 -27.78 -8.20 2.65
N LEU A 16 -28.24 -8.52 1.44
CA LEU A 16 -27.65 -8.00 0.20
C LEU A 16 -27.84 -6.49 0.04
N ASP A 17 -28.96 -5.94 0.50
CA ASP A 17 -29.20 -4.49 0.51
C ASP A 17 -28.30 -3.77 1.51
N GLN A 18 -28.01 -4.39 2.66
CA GLN A 18 -27.06 -3.86 3.63
C GLN A 18 -25.62 -3.90 3.10
N TRP A 19 -25.27 -4.94 2.34
CA TRP A 19 -23.93 -5.15 1.82
C TRP A 19 -23.64 -4.31 0.56
N ALA A 20 -24.45 -4.46 -0.49
CA ALA A 20 -24.23 -3.84 -1.81
C ALA A 20 -25.11 -2.61 -2.07
N GLY A 21 -26.16 -2.40 -1.28
CA GLY A 21 -27.15 -1.36 -1.55
C GLY A 21 -28.22 -1.79 -2.57
N GLU A 22 -29.43 -1.27 -2.34
CA GLU A 22 -30.64 -1.64 -3.07
C GLU A 22 -30.55 -1.46 -4.59
N ALA A 23 -29.95 -0.37 -5.05
CA ALA A 23 -29.80 -0.10 -6.47
C ALA A 23 -28.88 -1.13 -7.15
N ILE A 24 -27.83 -1.57 -6.45
CA ILE A 24 -26.87 -2.54 -6.97
C ILE A 24 -27.44 -3.95 -6.93
N ARG A 25 -28.07 -4.36 -5.82
CA ARG A 25 -28.79 -5.64 -5.72
C ARG A 25 -29.86 -5.77 -6.80
N THR A 26 -30.67 -4.72 -7.01
CA THR A 26 -31.72 -4.71 -8.05
C THR A 26 -31.14 -4.87 -9.45
N ARG A 27 -30.03 -4.19 -9.74
CA ARG A 27 -29.28 -4.37 -10.99
C ARG A 27 -28.71 -5.78 -11.10
N GLY A 28 -28.11 -6.32 -10.04
CA GLY A 28 -27.53 -7.67 -10.00
C GLY A 28 -28.57 -8.77 -10.25
N LYS A 29 -29.81 -8.61 -9.78
CA LYS A 29 -30.92 -9.53 -10.08
C LYS A 29 -31.15 -9.70 -11.60
N GLY A 30 -30.96 -8.64 -12.38
CA GLY A 30 -31.05 -8.69 -13.85
C GLY A 30 -29.90 -9.40 -14.54
N TYR A 31 -28.80 -9.70 -13.83
CA TYR A 31 -27.60 -10.35 -14.34
C TYR A 31 -27.47 -11.80 -13.89
N VAL A 32 -28.38 -12.32 -13.05
CA VAL A 32 -28.36 -13.71 -12.57
C VAL A 32 -28.38 -14.71 -13.73
N GLN A 33 -29.12 -14.42 -14.81
CA GLN A 33 -29.16 -15.27 -16.02
C GLN A 33 -27.91 -15.16 -16.90
N ARG A 34 -26.98 -14.25 -16.56
CA ARG A 34 -25.73 -13.96 -17.27
C ARG A 34 -24.50 -14.43 -16.49
N VAL A 35 -24.72 -15.19 -15.43
CA VAL A 35 -23.68 -15.85 -14.65
C VAL A 35 -23.36 -17.18 -15.33
N GLU A 36 -22.13 -17.31 -15.80
CA GLU A 36 -21.60 -18.49 -16.46
C GLU A 36 -20.51 -19.11 -15.56
N GLU A 37 -20.33 -20.43 -15.64
CA GLU A 37 -19.24 -21.13 -14.93
C GLU A 37 -19.20 -20.84 -13.42
N LEU A 38 -20.35 -20.96 -12.77
CA LEU A 38 -20.46 -20.78 -11.31
C LEU A 38 -19.85 -21.97 -10.57
N HIS A 39 -18.74 -21.72 -9.89
CA HIS A 39 -17.99 -22.71 -9.13
C HIS A 39 -17.74 -22.26 -7.69
N ARG A 40 -17.17 -23.17 -6.90
CA ARG A 40 -16.63 -22.88 -5.56
C ARG A 40 -15.12 -23.16 -5.48
N THR A 41 -14.40 -22.39 -4.68
CA THR A 41 -12.98 -22.64 -4.39
C THR A 41 -12.79 -23.63 -3.22
N ALA A 42 -11.56 -24.10 -3.00
CA ALA A 42 -11.20 -24.91 -1.82
C ALA A 42 -11.47 -24.19 -0.48
N ASN A 43 -11.43 -22.85 -0.49
CA ASN A 43 -11.70 -22.01 0.68
C ASN A 43 -13.20 -21.71 0.88
N ASN A 44 -14.09 -22.33 0.10
CA ASN A 44 -15.53 -22.07 0.06
C ASN A 44 -15.91 -20.66 -0.42
N GLU A 45 -15.16 -20.08 -1.36
CA GLU A 45 -15.55 -18.83 -2.03
C GLU A 45 -16.35 -19.13 -3.28
N LEU A 46 -17.23 -18.21 -3.67
CA LEU A 46 -18.01 -18.29 -4.90
C LEU A 46 -17.25 -17.61 -6.03
N VAL A 47 -17.13 -18.27 -7.18
CA VAL A 47 -16.46 -17.72 -8.36
C VAL A 47 -17.30 -17.96 -9.60
N ALA A 48 -17.36 -16.97 -10.49
CA ALA A 48 -18.06 -17.10 -11.77
C ALA A 48 -17.61 -16.05 -12.79
N TRP A 49 -17.93 -16.32 -14.05
CA TRP A 49 -17.98 -15.30 -15.10
C TRP A 49 -19.32 -14.60 -15.09
N VAL A 50 -19.33 -13.27 -15.20
CA VAL A 50 -20.56 -12.50 -15.37
C VAL A 50 -20.50 -11.67 -16.64
N GLN A 51 -21.42 -11.94 -17.57
CA GLN A 51 -21.48 -11.26 -18.86
C GLN A 51 -22.12 -9.86 -18.70
N GLY A 52 -21.33 -8.81 -18.93
CA GLY A 52 -21.73 -7.42 -19.01
C GLY A 52 -21.44 -6.83 -20.39
N THR A 53 -20.81 -5.65 -20.42
CA THR A 53 -20.17 -5.08 -21.62
C THR A 53 -19.04 -5.99 -22.13
N GLU A 54 -18.32 -6.61 -21.20
CA GLU A 54 -17.34 -7.67 -21.41
C GLU A 54 -17.60 -8.82 -20.41
N LYS A 55 -16.79 -9.87 -20.43
CA LYS A 55 -16.83 -10.94 -19.43
C LYS A 55 -16.01 -10.53 -18.21
N TYR A 56 -16.65 -10.45 -17.04
CA TYR A 56 -16.00 -10.07 -15.80
C TYR A 56 -15.83 -11.27 -14.87
N ALA A 57 -14.58 -11.53 -14.44
CA ALA A 57 -14.28 -12.54 -13.45
C ALA A 57 -14.68 -11.99 -12.08
N THR A 58 -15.51 -12.75 -11.36
CA THR A 58 -16.12 -12.30 -10.11
C THR A 58 -15.93 -13.35 -9.03
N LEU A 59 -15.32 -12.95 -7.91
CA LEU A 59 -15.15 -13.74 -6.70
C LEU A 59 -15.91 -13.10 -5.55
N VAL A 60 -16.57 -13.93 -4.74
CA VAL A 60 -17.27 -13.50 -3.53
C VAL A 60 -16.97 -14.44 -2.37
N HIS A 61 -16.47 -13.85 -1.27
CA HIS A 61 -16.27 -14.52 0.00
C HIS A 61 -17.46 -14.25 0.94
N LEU A 62 -18.20 -15.29 1.30
CA LEU A 62 -19.36 -15.15 2.18
C LEU A 62 -18.97 -15.21 3.66
N ASP A 63 -18.93 -14.06 4.32
CA ASP A 63 -18.72 -13.97 5.76
C ASP A 63 -20.03 -14.19 6.57
N PRO A 64 -20.02 -14.99 7.67
CA PRO A 64 -21.17 -15.18 8.56
C PRO A 64 -21.73 -13.92 9.23
N SER A 65 -20.95 -12.84 9.29
CA SER A 65 -21.35 -11.53 9.84
C SER A 65 -22.15 -10.67 8.85
N GLY A 66 -22.27 -11.09 7.59
CA GLY A 66 -22.96 -10.35 6.53
C GLY A 66 -22.09 -9.31 5.79
N MET A 67 -20.81 -9.19 6.17
CA MET A 67 -19.82 -8.35 5.49
C MET A 67 -19.03 -9.18 4.48
N HIS A 68 -19.64 -9.45 3.33
CA HIS A 68 -19.02 -10.32 2.32
C HIS A 68 -17.82 -9.62 1.64
N GLY A 69 -16.75 -10.38 1.42
CA GLY A 69 -15.64 -9.96 0.57
C GLY A 69 -16.00 -10.12 -0.90
N TRP A 70 -15.50 -9.24 -1.76
CA TRP A 70 -15.71 -9.37 -3.20
C TRP A 70 -14.48 -8.89 -3.97
N LEU A 71 -14.29 -9.48 -5.13
CA LEU A 71 -13.34 -9.06 -6.15
C LEU A 71 -14.03 -9.20 -7.50
N CYS A 72 -14.00 -8.17 -8.33
CA CYS A 72 -14.57 -8.22 -9.68
C CYS A 72 -13.70 -7.39 -10.62
N THR A 73 -13.40 -7.92 -11.80
CA THR A 73 -12.59 -7.22 -12.83
C THR A 73 -13.35 -6.10 -13.57
N CYS A 74 -14.49 -5.65 -13.06
CA CYS A 74 -15.27 -4.60 -13.71
C CYS A 74 -14.78 -3.20 -13.30
N PRO A 75 -14.92 -2.18 -14.16
CA PRO A 75 -14.42 -0.81 -13.91
C PRO A 75 -15.23 -0.03 -12.86
N TYR A 76 -15.98 -0.71 -11.99
CA TYR A 76 -16.79 -0.10 -10.94
C TYR A 76 -16.04 -0.16 -9.61
N ASP A 77 -15.64 1.00 -9.08
CA ASP A 77 -14.76 1.16 -7.91
C ASP A 77 -15.48 1.65 -6.64
N GLN A 78 -16.78 1.99 -6.73
CA GLN A 78 -17.54 2.62 -5.62
C GLN A 78 -18.14 1.63 -4.61
N GLY A 79 -17.67 0.38 -4.59
CA GLY A 79 -18.16 -0.67 -3.67
C GLY A 79 -18.60 -1.95 -4.39
N PRO A 80 -19.34 -2.86 -3.71
CA PRO A 80 -19.75 -4.15 -4.28
C PRO A 80 -20.49 -3.91 -5.60
N CYS A 81 -20.04 -4.55 -6.67
CA CYS A 81 -20.63 -4.32 -7.99
C CYS A 81 -21.88 -5.19 -8.21
N LYS A 82 -22.64 -4.87 -9.25
CA LYS A 82 -23.82 -5.65 -9.64
C LYS A 82 -23.49 -7.11 -10.00
N HIS A 83 -22.27 -7.39 -10.47
CA HIS A 83 -21.82 -8.74 -10.81
C HIS A 83 -21.62 -9.60 -9.54
N ALA A 84 -21.00 -9.04 -8.50
CA ALA A 84 -20.84 -9.70 -7.22
C ALA A 84 -22.20 -10.04 -6.58
N ALA A 85 -23.16 -9.12 -6.63
CA ALA A 85 -24.54 -9.39 -6.21
C ALA A 85 -25.22 -10.49 -7.05
N ALA A 86 -24.96 -10.54 -8.37
CA ALA A 86 -25.50 -11.57 -9.25
C ALA A 86 -24.95 -12.98 -8.92
N VAL A 87 -23.66 -13.09 -8.58
CA VAL A 87 -23.01 -14.35 -8.19
C VAL A 87 -23.63 -14.93 -6.91
N ILE A 88 -23.86 -14.11 -5.88
CA ILE A 88 -24.51 -14.58 -4.64
C ILE A 88 -25.94 -15.07 -4.91
N LEU A 89 -26.70 -14.33 -5.72
CA LEU A 89 -28.06 -14.70 -6.09
C LEU A 89 -28.12 -15.99 -6.93
N ALA A 90 -27.19 -16.15 -7.88
CA ALA A 90 -27.07 -17.35 -8.69
C ALA A 90 -26.66 -18.57 -7.84
N ALA A 91 -25.72 -18.39 -6.91
CA ALA A 91 -25.30 -19.43 -5.98
C ALA A 91 -26.40 -19.85 -5.01
N ALA A 92 -27.13 -18.90 -4.43
CA ALA A 92 -28.26 -19.21 -3.56
C ALA A 92 -29.32 -20.05 -4.30
N ARG A 93 -29.59 -19.71 -5.57
CA ARG A 93 -30.52 -20.48 -6.42
C ARG A 93 -29.98 -21.86 -6.77
N SER A 94 -28.71 -21.97 -7.19
CA SER A 94 -28.10 -23.25 -7.54
C SER A 94 -28.06 -24.20 -6.33
N VAL A 95 -27.68 -23.71 -5.14
CA VAL A 95 -27.66 -24.54 -3.93
C VAL A 95 -29.07 -24.98 -3.52
N HIS A 96 -30.09 -24.14 -3.73
CA HIS A 96 -31.48 -24.53 -3.51
C HIS A 96 -31.95 -25.61 -4.49
N ASP A 97 -31.58 -25.50 -5.77
CA ASP A 97 -32.10 -26.37 -6.84
C ASP A 97 -31.34 -27.70 -6.96
N THR A 98 -30.00 -27.70 -6.78
CA THR A 98 -29.13 -28.88 -6.99
C THR A 98 -28.40 -29.34 -5.73
N GLY A 99 -28.40 -28.58 -4.64
CA GLY A 99 -27.75 -28.93 -3.37
C GLY A 99 -26.21 -28.80 -3.36
N GLU A 100 -25.58 -28.73 -4.53
CA GLU A 100 -24.13 -28.69 -4.68
C GLU A 100 -23.67 -27.66 -5.74
N LEU A 101 -22.50 -27.06 -5.49
CA LEU A 101 -21.76 -26.22 -6.44
C LEU A 101 -20.48 -26.96 -6.87
N PRO A 102 -20.18 -27.03 -8.18
CA PRO A 102 -18.98 -27.69 -8.69
C PRO A 102 -17.72 -26.97 -8.20
N MET A 103 -16.67 -27.73 -7.89
CA MET A 103 -15.37 -27.17 -7.50
C MET A 103 -14.68 -26.54 -8.71
N LEU A 104 -14.06 -25.38 -8.51
CA LEU A 104 -13.27 -24.72 -9.55
C LEU A 104 -12.06 -25.58 -9.88
N ASP A 105 -11.79 -25.75 -11.17
CA ASP A 105 -10.51 -26.22 -11.66
C ASP A 105 -9.49 -25.08 -11.59
N GLU A 106 -8.45 -25.21 -10.77
CA GLU A 106 -7.46 -24.15 -10.54
C GLU A 106 -6.63 -23.84 -11.80
N ASP A 107 -6.58 -24.77 -12.76
CA ASP A 107 -5.95 -24.61 -14.09
C ASP A 107 -6.90 -24.01 -15.14
N SER A 108 -8.14 -23.67 -14.77
CA SER A 108 -9.07 -22.97 -15.66
C SER A 108 -8.70 -21.49 -15.81
N GLU A 109 -9.11 -20.87 -16.93
CA GLU A 109 -8.93 -19.42 -17.17
C GLU A 109 -9.50 -18.58 -16.02
N LEU A 110 -10.64 -18.98 -15.46
CA LEU A 110 -11.26 -18.34 -14.29
C LEU A 110 -10.42 -18.53 -13.00
N GLY A 111 -9.82 -19.71 -12.81
CA GLY A 111 -8.92 -20.03 -11.70
C GLY A 111 -7.64 -19.20 -11.75
N HIS A 112 -7.01 -19.10 -12.91
CA HIS A 112 -5.80 -18.29 -13.10
C HIS A 112 -6.02 -16.80 -12.85
N ILE A 113 -7.15 -16.24 -13.30
CA ILE A 113 -7.47 -14.81 -13.16
C ILE A 113 -7.79 -14.44 -11.70
N LEU A 114 -8.41 -15.34 -10.94
CA LEU A 114 -8.89 -15.05 -9.57
C LEU A 114 -7.93 -15.52 -8.46
N MET A 115 -7.16 -16.59 -8.69
CA MET A 115 -6.28 -17.21 -7.68
C MET A 115 -4.79 -16.96 -7.93
N GLY A 116 -4.45 -16.26 -9.01
CA GLY A 116 -3.10 -15.77 -9.28
C GLY A 116 -2.67 -14.64 -8.35
N ASP A 117 -2.52 -14.93 -7.04
CA ASP A 117 -1.51 -14.37 -6.11
C ASP A 117 -1.94 -14.55 -4.63
N GLN A 118 -1.51 -15.65 -3.97
CA GLN A 118 -1.36 -15.71 -2.50
C GLN A 118 0.10 -15.68 -2.03
N ASP A 119 1.07 -15.47 -2.92
CA ASP A 119 2.49 -15.41 -2.56
C ASP A 119 3.27 -14.28 -3.28
N ARG A 120 2.70 -13.07 -3.29
CA ARG A 120 3.44 -11.84 -3.65
C ARG A 120 3.21 -10.72 -2.63
N LYS A 121 4.12 -10.65 -1.64
CA LYS A 121 4.60 -9.36 -1.14
C LYS A 121 5.14 -8.58 -2.34
N LEU A 122 4.52 -7.42 -2.60
CA LEU A 122 4.91 -6.36 -3.55
C LEU A 122 6.00 -6.76 -4.56
N LYS A 123 5.56 -7.26 -5.72
CA LYS A 123 6.33 -7.18 -6.96
C LYS A 123 5.49 -6.44 -7.99
N LYS A 124 6.13 -5.42 -8.58
CA LYS A 124 5.71 -4.63 -9.74
C LYS A 124 4.83 -5.43 -10.70
N GLU A 125 3.79 -4.76 -11.19
CA GLU A 125 3.00 -5.17 -12.34
C GLU A 125 3.93 -5.65 -13.47
N PRO A 126 3.80 -6.89 -13.97
CA PRO A 126 4.40 -7.27 -15.22
C PRO A 126 3.49 -6.77 -16.34
N ASN A 127 4.00 -5.74 -17.02
CA ASN A 127 3.97 -5.54 -18.45
C ASN A 127 3.23 -6.63 -19.24
N GLU A 128 2.18 -6.24 -19.95
CA GLU A 128 1.57 -6.99 -21.04
C GLU A 128 2.58 -7.09 -22.20
N ASP A 129 3.61 -7.92 -22.09
CA ASP A 129 4.49 -8.28 -23.21
C ASP A 129 5.36 -9.48 -22.83
N ALA A 130 4.84 -10.71 -22.96
CA ALA A 130 5.62 -11.91 -23.34
C ALA A 130 4.78 -13.21 -23.38
N ALA A 131 4.08 -13.45 -24.50
CA ALA A 131 4.22 -14.71 -25.24
C ALA A 131 4.84 -14.28 -26.59
N ASP A 132 6.05 -14.67 -26.98
CA ASP A 132 6.59 -16.02 -27.11
C ASP A 132 8.12 -16.00 -26.84
N ARG A 133 8.62 -16.99 -26.10
CA ARG A 133 10.03 -17.38 -26.20
C ARG A 133 10.24 -18.08 -27.55
N ALA A 134 10.83 -17.37 -28.50
CA ALA A 134 11.37 -17.96 -29.72
C ALA A 134 12.78 -18.51 -29.45
N ASP A 135 12.92 -19.81 -29.69
CA ASP A 135 14.14 -20.56 -29.96
C ASP A 135 15.09 -19.78 -30.93
N PRO A 136 16.42 -19.74 -30.70
CA PRO A 136 17.35 -18.98 -31.53
C PRO A 136 17.63 -19.72 -32.83
N GLY A 137 16.71 -19.55 -33.77
CA GLY A 137 16.80 -20.09 -35.13
C GLY A 137 15.65 -19.70 -36.06
N GLY A 138 14.59 -19.06 -35.54
CA GLY A 138 13.39 -18.73 -36.31
C GLY A 138 13.39 -17.30 -36.85
N THR A 139 13.31 -17.18 -38.18
CA THR A 139 12.96 -15.95 -38.90
C THR A 139 11.81 -15.17 -38.25
N VAL A 140 12.02 -13.88 -38.00
CA VAL A 140 11.05 -12.90 -37.47
C VAL A 140 9.64 -13.09 -38.04
N LYS A 141 8.66 -13.45 -37.18
CA LYS A 141 7.24 -13.43 -37.53
C LYS A 141 6.75 -11.98 -37.60
N ARG A 142 6.68 -11.46 -38.83
CA ARG A 142 5.97 -10.22 -39.18
C ARG A 142 4.53 -10.30 -38.65
N ALA A 143 4.03 -9.22 -38.05
CA ALA A 143 2.61 -9.01 -37.79
C ALA A 143 1.77 -9.45 -39.01
N GLY A 144 0.66 -10.15 -38.76
CA GLY A 144 -0.21 -10.70 -39.81
C GLY A 144 -0.55 -9.65 -40.88
N PRO A 145 -0.74 -10.05 -42.14
CA PRO A 145 -0.77 -9.11 -43.26
C PRO A 145 -2.00 -8.20 -43.11
N SER A 146 -1.77 -6.96 -42.69
CA SER A 146 -2.78 -5.91 -42.79
C SER A 146 -3.30 -5.88 -44.23
N LYS A 147 -4.59 -5.59 -44.46
CA LYS A 147 -5.14 -5.39 -45.81
C LYS A 147 -4.23 -4.48 -46.65
N VAL A 148 -3.61 -3.50 -46.00
CA VAL A 148 -2.60 -2.59 -46.56
C VAL A 148 -1.40 -3.36 -47.12
N ARG A 149 -0.82 -4.32 -46.40
CA ARG A 149 0.30 -5.13 -46.91
C ARG A 149 -0.06 -5.90 -48.18
N LYS A 150 -1.28 -6.46 -48.26
CA LYS A 150 -1.75 -7.15 -49.49
C LYS A 150 -1.91 -6.18 -50.66
N ILE A 151 -2.40 -4.97 -50.40
CA ILE A 151 -2.53 -3.90 -51.41
C ILE A 151 -1.15 -3.45 -51.90
N LEU A 152 -0.19 -3.26 -50.99
CA LEU A 152 1.16 -2.82 -51.33
C LEU A 152 1.96 -3.89 -52.09
N VAL A 153 1.75 -5.18 -51.79
CA VAL A 153 2.40 -6.28 -52.53
C VAL A 153 1.90 -6.38 -53.99
N GLY A 154 0.67 -5.94 -54.27
CA GLY A 154 0.10 -5.95 -55.61
C GLY A 154 0.50 -4.75 -56.48
N LYS A 155 1.29 -3.81 -55.96
CA LYS A 155 1.71 -2.59 -56.67
C LYS A 155 3.08 -2.74 -57.32
N SER A 156 3.29 -2.07 -58.45
CA SER A 156 4.62 -1.96 -59.07
C SER A 156 5.57 -1.12 -58.21
N TRP A 157 6.87 -1.19 -58.51
CA TRP A 157 7.87 -0.40 -57.81
C TRP A 157 7.65 1.12 -58.03
N GLU A 158 7.28 1.53 -59.24
CA GLU A 158 6.94 2.91 -59.55
C GLU A 158 5.68 3.38 -58.79
N GLU A 159 4.65 2.54 -58.71
CA GLU A 159 3.42 2.87 -57.98
C GLU A 159 3.65 2.99 -56.47
N LEU A 160 4.59 2.23 -55.90
CA LEU A 160 4.99 2.33 -54.50
C LEU A 160 5.82 3.60 -54.25
N HIS A 161 6.72 3.95 -55.18
CA HIS A 161 7.49 5.18 -55.11
C HIS A 161 6.58 6.42 -55.15
N ASP A 162 5.67 6.48 -56.12
CA ASP A 162 4.73 7.60 -56.24
C ASP A 162 3.79 7.70 -55.03
N LEU A 163 3.36 6.55 -54.48
CA LEU A 163 2.58 6.52 -53.25
C LEU A 163 3.36 7.09 -52.06
N LEU A 164 4.64 6.72 -51.89
CA LEU A 164 5.47 7.24 -50.80
C LEU A 164 5.75 8.74 -50.94
N VAL A 165 6.02 9.23 -52.16
CA VAL A 165 6.21 10.66 -52.44
C VAL A 165 4.91 11.43 -52.17
N THR A 166 3.77 10.87 -52.54
CA THR A 166 2.45 11.47 -52.26
C THR A 166 2.20 11.53 -50.77
N LEU A 167 2.42 10.43 -50.04
CA LEU A 167 2.27 10.38 -48.59
C LEU A 167 3.25 11.33 -47.87
N ALA A 168 4.48 11.48 -48.36
CA ALA A 168 5.44 12.43 -47.82
C ALA A 168 4.95 13.88 -47.98
N ARG A 169 4.34 14.22 -49.14
CA ARG A 169 3.75 15.54 -49.38
C ARG A 169 2.50 15.81 -48.56
N GLU A 170 1.65 14.80 -48.39
CA GLU A 170 0.40 14.92 -47.64
C GLU A 170 0.61 14.90 -46.12
N PHE A 171 1.63 14.16 -45.66
CA PHE A 171 1.94 13.97 -44.24
C PHE A 171 3.41 14.32 -43.96
N PRO A 172 3.72 15.54 -43.47
CA PRO A 172 5.10 15.99 -43.22
C PRO A 172 5.90 15.08 -42.27
N ALA A 173 5.23 14.33 -41.39
CA ALA A 173 5.86 13.34 -40.52
C ALA A 173 6.49 12.16 -41.32
N VAL A 174 5.87 11.79 -42.45
CA VAL A 174 6.38 10.72 -43.34
C VAL A 174 7.63 11.21 -44.07
N GLU A 175 7.61 12.44 -44.61
CA GLU A 175 8.79 13.06 -45.24
C GLU A 175 9.96 13.14 -44.26
N ARG A 176 9.72 13.66 -43.04
CA ARG A 176 10.73 13.73 -41.99
C ARG A 176 11.33 12.36 -41.68
N ARG A 177 10.49 11.33 -41.49
CA ARG A 177 10.94 9.97 -41.19
C ARG A 177 11.79 9.37 -42.31
N LEU A 178 11.46 9.63 -43.58
CA LEU A 178 12.24 9.16 -44.71
C LEU A 178 13.61 9.83 -44.77
N LEU A 179 13.67 11.15 -44.53
CA LEU A 179 14.94 11.90 -44.51
C LEU A 179 15.83 11.48 -43.34
N GLU A 180 15.29 11.31 -42.14
CA GLU A 180 16.04 10.86 -40.97
C GLU A 180 16.55 9.41 -41.13
N ALA A 181 15.73 8.53 -41.72
CA ALA A 181 16.16 7.16 -42.04
C ALA A 181 17.28 7.14 -43.09
N ASP A 182 17.21 8.00 -44.12
CA ASP A 182 18.27 8.18 -45.11
C ASP A 182 19.55 8.72 -44.44
N GLN A 183 19.44 9.74 -43.57
CA GLN A 183 20.57 10.29 -42.80
C GLN A 183 21.24 9.21 -41.93
N LEU A 184 20.48 8.40 -41.21
CA LEU A 184 20.99 7.30 -40.40
C LEU A 184 21.72 6.27 -41.29
N SER A 185 21.12 5.90 -42.42
CA SER A 185 21.71 4.92 -43.36
C SER A 185 23.00 5.41 -44.02
N ARG A 186 23.14 6.74 -44.21
CA ARG A 186 24.34 7.38 -44.77
C ARG A 186 25.38 7.75 -43.72
N GLY A 187 25.15 7.44 -42.45
CA GLY A 187 26.04 7.79 -41.34
C GLY A 187 26.10 9.29 -41.02
N GLN A 188 25.09 10.07 -41.43
CA GLN A 188 24.98 11.50 -41.14
C GLN A 188 24.39 11.75 -39.73
N ILE A 189 25.07 11.23 -38.70
CA ILE A 189 24.57 11.25 -37.32
C ILE A 189 24.59 12.65 -36.70
N GLY A 190 25.62 13.45 -36.99
CA GLY A 190 25.77 14.80 -36.44
C GLY A 190 24.57 15.74 -36.70
N PRO A 191 24.08 15.86 -37.96
CA PRO A 191 22.85 16.61 -38.25
C PRO A 191 21.62 16.11 -37.48
N LEU A 192 21.43 14.79 -37.39
CA LEU A 192 20.31 14.18 -36.66
C LEU A 192 20.34 14.51 -35.17
N VAL A 193 21.49 14.34 -34.51
CA VAL A 193 21.70 14.69 -33.09
C VAL A 193 21.43 16.18 -32.83
N ARG A 194 21.88 17.07 -33.72
CA ARG A 194 21.59 18.51 -33.62
C ARG A 194 20.11 18.82 -33.76
N SER A 195 19.40 18.10 -34.63
CA SER A 195 17.95 18.23 -34.79
C SER A 195 17.23 17.80 -33.51
N LEU A 196 17.59 16.65 -32.97
CA LEU A 196 17.01 16.11 -31.72
C LEU A 196 17.26 17.01 -30.52
N HIS A 197 18.45 17.62 -30.39
CA HIS A 197 18.69 18.61 -29.35
C HIS A 197 17.75 19.82 -29.42
N LYS A 198 17.43 20.30 -30.64
CA LYS A 198 16.50 21.41 -30.82
C LYS A 198 15.08 20.99 -30.48
N GLU A 199 14.70 19.78 -30.86
CA GLU A 199 13.38 19.23 -30.56
C GLU A 199 13.17 19.01 -29.07
N ILE A 200 14.13 18.39 -28.38
CA ILE A 200 14.10 18.22 -26.92
C ILE A 200 13.91 19.59 -26.25
N ARG A 201 14.73 20.59 -26.61
CA ARG A 201 14.61 21.95 -26.05
C ARG A 201 13.23 22.56 -26.27
N ARG A 202 12.66 22.37 -27.46
CA ARG A 202 11.32 22.87 -27.79
C ARG A 202 10.23 22.15 -26.98
N LEU A 203 10.32 20.84 -26.83
CA LEU A 203 9.36 20.04 -26.07
C LEU A 203 9.40 20.37 -24.57
N THR A 204 10.58 20.70 -24.05
CA THR A 204 10.79 21.04 -22.63
C THR A 204 10.55 22.52 -22.30
N ASP A 205 10.29 23.38 -23.31
CA ASP A 205 10.17 24.84 -23.11
C ASP A 205 8.87 25.24 -22.42
N GLU A 206 7.81 24.44 -22.60
CA GLU A 206 6.50 24.66 -21.98
C GLU A 206 6.20 23.57 -20.95
N PRO A 207 5.81 23.92 -19.72
CA PRO A 207 5.38 22.95 -18.71
C PRO A 207 4.07 22.28 -19.14
N ALA A 208 3.93 21.00 -18.80
CA ALA A 208 2.71 20.26 -19.09
C ALA A 208 1.64 20.58 -18.05
N TRP A 209 0.37 20.58 -18.47
CA TRP A 209 -0.74 20.76 -17.55
C TRP A 209 -1.98 20.01 -18.00
N ARG A 210 -2.80 19.60 -17.03
CA ARG A 210 -4.12 18.99 -17.25
C ARG A 210 -5.14 19.64 -16.31
N ASN A 211 -6.32 19.95 -16.83
CA ASN A 211 -7.42 20.46 -16.02
C ASN A 211 -8.08 19.32 -15.23
N GLN A 212 -8.20 19.44 -13.91
CA GLN A 212 -8.84 18.42 -13.06
C GLN A 212 -10.37 18.38 -13.20
N TRP A 213 -10.97 19.34 -13.91
CA TRP A 213 -12.41 19.49 -14.08
C TRP A 213 -12.87 19.44 -15.55
N SER A 214 -11.96 19.27 -16.52
CA SER A 214 -12.28 19.12 -17.95
C SER A 214 -11.26 18.21 -18.67
N ASP A 215 -11.56 17.79 -19.89
CA ASP A 215 -10.65 17.01 -20.73
C ASP A 215 -9.54 17.86 -21.40
N GLU A 216 -9.36 19.11 -20.98
CA GLU A 216 -8.33 20.00 -21.55
C GLU A 216 -6.96 19.70 -20.94
N ALA A 217 -5.96 19.51 -21.80
CA ALA A 217 -4.58 19.32 -21.40
C ALA A 217 -3.61 19.84 -22.47
N SER A 218 -2.43 20.25 -22.05
CA SER A 218 -1.29 20.50 -22.91
C SER A 218 -0.16 19.58 -22.49
N LEU A 219 0.00 18.47 -23.23
CA LEU A 219 1.00 17.45 -22.94
C LEU A 219 2.06 17.41 -24.07
N PRO A 220 3.36 17.41 -23.74
CA PRO A 220 4.43 17.30 -24.73
C PRO A 220 4.45 15.89 -25.36
N ASP A 221 4.59 15.84 -26.68
CA ASP A 221 4.71 14.57 -27.41
C ASP A 221 6.19 14.18 -27.60
N TYR A 222 6.66 13.26 -26.76
CA TYR A 222 8.01 12.69 -26.83
C TYR A 222 8.11 11.46 -27.77
N SER A 223 7.03 11.07 -28.47
CA SER A 223 7.02 9.84 -29.28
C SER A 223 8.07 9.82 -30.37
N HIS A 224 8.29 10.96 -31.04
CA HIS A 224 9.32 11.10 -32.08
C HIS A 224 10.72 10.98 -31.51
N VAL A 225 11.01 11.71 -30.42
CA VAL A 225 12.31 11.62 -29.71
C VAL A 225 12.59 10.18 -29.28
N ARG A 226 11.60 9.50 -28.69
CA ARG A 226 11.72 8.09 -28.28
C ARG A 226 12.03 7.17 -29.47
N GLN A 227 11.35 7.37 -30.60
CA GLN A 227 11.58 6.58 -31.81
C GLN A 227 13.01 6.78 -32.34
N GLN A 228 13.50 8.01 -32.35
CA GLN A 228 14.85 8.33 -32.82
C GLN A 228 15.93 7.81 -31.85
N PHE A 229 15.67 7.85 -30.54
CA PHE A 229 16.55 7.24 -29.55
C PHE A 229 16.69 5.74 -29.80
N ARG A 230 15.57 5.05 -30.09
CA ARG A 230 15.60 3.62 -30.45
C ARG A 230 16.39 3.37 -31.74
N ALA A 231 16.20 4.20 -32.76
CA ALA A 231 16.93 4.09 -34.01
C ALA A 231 18.45 4.28 -33.84
N LEU A 232 18.87 5.25 -33.02
CA LEU A 232 20.29 5.46 -32.67
C LEU A 232 20.86 4.28 -31.87
N PHE A 233 20.09 3.74 -30.93
CA PHE A 233 20.47 2.57 -30.16
C PHE A 233 20.66 1.32 -31.04
N ASP A 234 19.71 1.06 -31.94
CA ASP A 234 19.75 -0.08 -32.86
C ASP A 234 20.89 0.04 -33.88
N ALA A 235 21.26 1.27 -34.25
CA ALA A 235 22.40 1.57 -35.12
C ALA A 235 23.77 1.58 -34.39
N GLY A 236 23.79 1.41 -33.06
CA GLY A 236 25.04 1.35 -32.27
C GLY A 236 25.65 2.71 -31.91
N HIS A 237 24.90 3.80 -32.03
CA HIS A 237 25.34 5.17 -31.68
C HIS A 237 25.09 5.48 -30.19
N ALA A 238 25.73 4.69 -29.32
CA ALA A 238 25.52 4.79 -27.88
C ALA A 238 26.03 6.12 -27.29
N ASP A 239 27.17 6.63 -27.75
CA ASP A 239 27.76 7.86 -27.19
C ASP A 239 26.92 9.10 -27.51
N GLU A 240 26.44 9.22 -28.75
CA GLU A 240 25.52 10.28 -29.15
C GLU A 240 24.18 10.20 -28.41
N LEU A 241 23.70 8.99 -28.14
CA LEU A 241 22.49 8.75 -27.36
C LEU A 241 22.66 9.15 -25.89
N LEU A 242 23.83 8.89 -25.29
CA LEU A 242 24.16 9.36 -23.94
C LEU A 242 24.18 10.89 -23.86
N ASP A 243 24.74 11.57 -24.88
CA ASP A 243 24.73 13.04 -24.97
C ASP A 243 23.31 13.62 -25.04
N LEU A 244 22.47 13.06 -25.92
CA LEU A 244 21.05 13.42 -26.01
C LEU A 244 20.31 13.15 -24.71
N GLY A 245 20.57 12.01 -24.07
CA GLY A 245 20.03 11.64 -22.78
C GLY A 245 20.43 12.58 -21.64
N ASN A 246 21.64 13.14 -21.67
CA ASN A 246 22.07 14.17 -20.72
C ASN A 246 21.27 15.46 -20.87
N THR A 247 21.01 15.88 -22.11
CA THR A 247 20.18 17.05 -22.38
C THR A 247 18.73 16.83 -21.97
N LEU A 248 18.17 15.66 -22.32
CA LEU A 248 16.80 15.29 -21.96
C LEU A 248 16.61 15.19 -20.45
N TRP A 249 17.57 14.58 -19.74
CA TRP A 249 17.56 14.52 -18.28
C TRP A 249 17.44 15.91 -17.68
N ARG A 250 18.38 16.81 -17.98
CA ARG A 250 18.46 18.13 -17.35
C ARG A 250 17.20 18.97 -17.61
N LEU A 251 16.77 19.04 -18.86
CA LEU A 251 15.61 19.85 -19.25
C LEU A 251 14.29 19.19 -18.86
N GLY A 252 14.20 17.87 -18.97
CA GLY A 252 13.01 17.10 -18.60
C GLY A 252 12.74 17.11 -17.10
N THR A 253 13.75 17.00 -16.24
CA THR A 253 13.56 17.12 -14.79
C THR A 253 13.08 18.51 -14.38
N GLU A 254 13.55 19.55 -15.08
CA GLU A 254 13.10 20.94 -14.87
C GLU A 254 11.65 21.12 -15.33
N GLN A 255 11.26 20.51 -16.45
CA GLN A 255 9.88 20.50 -16.93
C GLN A 255 8.95 19.80 -15.93
N ILE A 256 9.29 18.59 -15.46
CA ILE A 256 8.46 17.85 -14.48
C ILE A 256 8.24 18.68 -13.21
N ALA A 257 9.27 19.35 -12.71
CA ALA A 257 9.17 20.18 -11.52
C ALA A 257 8.16 21.34 -11.66
N GLN A 258 7.83 21.72 -12.90
CA GLN A 258 6.93 22.83 -13.24
C GLN A 258 5.58 22.37 -13.82
N SER A 259 5.42 21.08 -14.12
CA SER A 259 4.20 20.52 -14.69
C SER A 259 3.13 20.27 -13.64
N ASP A 260 1.86 20.44 -14.03
CA ASP A 260 0.66 20.08 -13.27
C ASP A 260 -0.17 19.08 -14.09
N ASP A 261 0.45 17.90 -14.32
CA ASP A 261 -0.17 16.75 -14.98
C ASP A 261 -0.26 15.56 -14.00
N GLU A 262 -0.88 14.46 -14.41
CA GLU A 262 -1.06 13.27 -13.58
C GLU A 262 0.14 12.30 -13.67
N GLY A 263 1.30 12.80 -14.14
CA GLY A 263 2.52 12.02 -14.33
C GLY A 263 2.76 11.58 -15.77
N GLU A 264 2.00 12.04 -16.76
CA GLU A 264 2.19 11.69 -18.17
C GLU A 264 3.55 12.15 -18.70
N THR A 265 3.97 13.38 -18.37
CA THR A 265 5.29 13.89 -18.77
C THR A 265 6.41 13.07 -18.15
N MET A 266 6.27 12.71 -16.87
CA MET A 266 7.21 11.84 -16.17
C MET A 266 7.32 10.47 -16.85
N GLY A 267 6.19 9.84 -17.19
CA GLY A 267 6.16 8.56 -17.90
C GLY A 267 6.79 8.63 -19.30
N ALA A 268 6.49 9.69 -20.06
CA ALA A 268 7.05 9.89 -21.39
C ALA A 268 8.57 10.10 -21.38
N LEU A 269 9.07 10.89 -20.43
CA LEU A 269 10.50 11.11 -20.23
C LEU A 269 11.22 9.84 -19.76
N SER A 270 10.63 9.11 -18.79
CA SER A 270 11.16 7.84 -18.32
C SER A 270 11.31 6.82 -19.46
N ALA A 271 10.30 6.71 -20.33
CA ALA A 271 10.35 5.82 -21.49
C ALA A 271 11.47 6.17 -22.50
N CYS A 272 11.85 7.45 -22.62
CA CYS A 272 12.99 7.87 -23.44
C CYS A 272 14.32 7.56 -22.75
N LEU A 273 14.43 7.86 -21.45
CA LEU A 273 15.63 7.64 -20.65
C LEU A 273 15.94 6.15 -20.45
N GLU A 274 14.92 5.29 -20.47
CA GLU A 274 15.08 3.83 -20.48
C GLU A 274 15.96 3.36 -21.65
N ILE A 275 15.76 3.92 -22.85
CA ILE A 275 16.58 3.59 -24.02
C ILE A 275 18.02 4.07 -23.83
N VAL A 276 18.21 5.23 -23.18
CA VAL A 276 19.54 5.75 -22.85
C VAL A 276 20.25 4.84 -21.85
N LEU A 277 19.54 4.36 -20.81
CA LEU A 277 20.07 3.41 -19.84
C LEU A 277 20.55 2.12 -20.50
N GLN A 278 19.78 1.57 -21.44
CA GLN A 278 20.17 0.40 -22.23
C GLN A 278 21.42 0.64 -23.09
N ALA A 279 21.69 1.89 -23.49
CA ALA A 279 22.86 2.27 -24.27
C ALA A 279 24.14 2.36 -23.44
N VAL A 280 24.05 2.58 -22.13
CA VAL A 280 25.23 2.79 -21.25
C VAL A 280 26.26 1.66 -21.37
N PRO A 281 25.90 0.36 -21.28
CA PRO A 281 26.88 -0.73 -21.41
C PRO A 281 27.55 -0.83 -22.80
N LYS A 282 26.97 -0.19 -23.82
CA LYS A 282 27.45 -0.16 -25.21
C LYS A 282 28.24 1.11 -25.55
N SER A 283 28.32 2.06 -24.63
CA SER A 283 29.08 3.31 -24.80
C SER A 283 30.59 3.09 -24.81
N SER A 284 31.34 4.08 -25.29
CA SER A 284 32.81 4.08 -25.26
C SER A 284 33.40 4.39 -23.88
N LEU A 285 32.57 4.72 -22.89
CA LEU A 285 32.99 4.92 -21.50
C LEU A 285 33.66 3.66 -20.95
N LYS A 286 34.64 3.83 -20.06
CA LYS A 286 35.21 2.70 -19.32
C LYS A 286 34.13 2.09 -18.44
N ARG A 287 34.23 0.80 -18.14
CA ARG A 287 33.25 0.08 -17.30
C ARG A 287 32.97 0.75 -15.96
N ALA A 288 34.01 1.23 -15.27
CA ALA A 288 33.84 1.98 -14.02
C ALA A 288 33.10 3.32 -14.23
N ASP A 289 33.37 4.02 -15.34
CA ASP A 289 32.70 5.29 -15.67
C ASP A 289 31.23 5.06 -16.09
N GLN A 290 30.92 3.92 -16.71
CA GLN A 290 29.55 3.48 -16.99
C GLN A 290 28.76 3.26 -15.69
N LEU A 291 29.35 2.57 -14.72
CA LEU A 291 28.75 2.39 -13.39
C LEU A 291 28.47 3.74 -12.72
N LEU A 292 29.48 4.61 -12.69
CA LEU A 292 29.36 5.95 -12.10
C LEU A 292 28.28 6.78 -12.80
N TRP A 293 28.21 6.75 -14.13
CA TRP A 293 27.20 7.49 -14.89
C TRP A 293 25.78 7.14 -14.43
N VAL A 294 25.47 5.84 -14.26
CA VAL A 294 24.14 5.40 -13.80
C VAL A 294 23.93 5.77 -12.34
N ILE A 295 24.90 5.48 -11.46
CA ILE A 295 24.80 5.76 -10.02
C ILE A 295 24.57 7.26 -9.76
N GLU A 296 25.29 8.13 -10.45
CA GLU A 296 25.16 9.57 -10.31
C GLU A 296 23.79 10.07 -10.75
N ARG A 297 23.27 9.51 -11.84
CA ARG A 297 21.93 9.87 -12.30
C ARG A 297 20.85 9.38 -11.38
N MET A 298 20.95 8.15 -10.88
CA MET A 298 20.05 7.65 -9.86
C MET A 298 20.13 8.50 -8.58
N LEU A 299 21.32 8.92 -8.15
CA LEU A 299 21.53 9.82 -7.01
C LEU A 299 20.90 11.22 -7.20
N ALA A 300 20.82 11.70 -8.45
CA ALA A 300 20.18 12.95 -8.81
C ALA A 300 18.68 12.80 -9.11
N ASP A 301 18.17 11.57 -9.20
CA ASP A 301 16.78 11.28 -9.54
C ASP A 301 15.85 11.55 -8.36
N GLU A 302 15.09 12.64 -8.45
CA GLU A 302 14.07 13.04 -7.50
C GLU A 302 12.66 12.60 -7.94
N PHE A 303 12.50 12.15 -9.19
CA PHE A 303 11.21 11.83 -9.83
C PHE A 303 11.05 10.35 -10.19
N SER A 304 12.02 9.50 -9.84
CA SER A 304 12.03 8.05 -10.15
C SER A 304 11.93 7.77 -11.65
N LEU A 305 12.66 8.52 -12.47
CA LEU A 305 12.72 8.35 -13.92
C LEU A 305 13.55 7.14 -14.36
N LEU A 306 14.50 6.70 -13.52
CA LEU A 306 15.52 5.68 -13.82
C LEU A 306 15.35 4.40 -13.00
N ASP A 307 14.11 3.95 -12.88
CA ASP A 307 13.70 2.80 -12.07
C ASP A 307 14.43 1.49 -12.42
N SER A 308 14.83 1.32 -13.68
CA SER A 308 15.57 0.16 -14.20
C SER A 308 17.10 0.28 -14.04
N GLY A 309 17.61 1.40 -13.52
CA GLY A 309 19.05 1.64 -13.41
C GLY A 309 19.80 0.56 -12.62
N GLU A 310 19.18 -0.01 -11.59
CA GLU A 310 19.78 -1.12 -10.82
C GLU A 310 19.94 -2.41 -11.63
N GLU A 311 19.03 -2.65 -12.59
CA GLU A 311 19.07 -3.84 -13.46
C GLU A 311 20.23 -3.73 -14.44
N ILE A 312 20.45 -2.54 -15.00
CA ILE A 312 21.62 -2.26 -15.85
C ILE A 312 22.91 -2.48 -15.07
N LEU A 313 22.98 -2.01 -13.83
CA LEU A 313 24.16 -2.22 -12.99
C LEU A 313 24.38 -3.69 -12.62
N ALA A 314 23.37 -4.55 -12.71
CA ALA A 314 23.48 -5.98 -12.45
C ALA A 314 24.04 -6.79 -13.65
N ASP A 315 24.40 -6.13 -14.75
CA ASP A 315 25.02 -6.78 -15.91
C ASP A 315 26.32 -7.51 -15.50
N PRO A 316 26.46 -8.82 -15.81
CA PRO A 316 27.69 -9.59 -15.55
C PRO A 316 28.94 -9.05 -16.23
N ALA A 317 28.81 -8.13 -17.21
CA ALA A 317 29.93 -7.46 -17.85
C ALA A 317 30.73 -6.56 -16.89
N TYR A 318 30.14 -6.13 -15.78
CA TYR A 318 30.82 -5.33 -14.76
C TYR A 318 31.56 -6.22 -13.77
N THR A 319 32.89 -6.09 -13.77
CA THR A 319 33.77 -6.92 -12.94
C THR A 319 33.94 -6.35 -11.53
N VAL A 320 34.45 -7.18 -10.63
CA VAL A 320 34.83 -6.77 -9.27
C VAL A 320 35.77 -5.56 -9.29
N THR A 321 36.74 -5.52 -10.22
CA THR A 321 37.67 -4.39 -10.34
C THR A 321 37.00 -3.10 -10.79
N ASP A 322 35.96 -3.18 -11.64
CA ASP A 322 35.20 -2.00 -12.07
C ASP A 322 34.42 -1.40 -10.89
N TRP A 323 33.81 -2.25 -10.07
CA TRP A 323 33.12 -1.85 -8.84
C TRP A 323 34.06 -1.25 -7.81
N GLN A 324 35.29 -1.77 -7.68
CA GLN A 324 36.31 -1.19 -6.80
C GLN A 324 36.75 0.21 -7.26
N ALA A 325 36.91 0.42 -8.57
CA ALA A 325 37.23 1.72 -9.13
C ALA A 325 36.09 2.73 -8.92
N ALA A 326 34.84 2.31 -9.16
CA ALA A 326 33.66 3.13 -8.87
C ALA A 326 33.54 3.46 -7.37
N ALA A 327 33.79 2.49 -6.48
CA ALA A 327 33.76 2.70 -5.03
C ALA A 327 34.78 3.76 -4.57
N ALA A 328 35.99 3.77 -5.15
CA ALA A 328 37.00 4.77 -4.82
C ALA A 328 36.54 6.21 -5.13
N VAL A 329 35.87 6.41 -6.27
CA VAL A 329 35.32 7.72 -6.66
C VAL A 329 34.16 8.13 -5.74
N LEU A 330 33.27 7.18 -5.39
CA LEU A 330 32.18 7.45 -4.45
C LEU A 330 32.69 7.77 -3.03
N GLU A 331 33.78 7.13 -2.60
CA GLU A 331 34.45 7.39 -1.33
C GLU A 331 35.07 8.79 -1.28
N GLU A 332 35.81 9.19 -2.32
CA GLU A 332 36.35 10.55 -2.46
C GLU A 332 35.23 11.60 -2.42
N ARG A 333 34.12 11.32 -3.11
CA ARG A 333 32.94 12.20 -3.11
C ARG A 333 32.31 12.32 -1.73
N LEU A 334 32.20 11.22 -0.98
CA LEU A 334 31.66 11.25 0.38
C LEU A 334 32.55 12.05 1.33
N GLN A 335 33.87 11.99 1.15
CA GLN A 335 34.85 12.76 1.91
C GLN A 335 34.81 14.26 1.57
N GLY A 336 34.53 14.59 0.30
CA GLY A 336 34.38 15.97 -0.17
C GLY A 336 33.04 16.64 0.18
N LEU A 337 32.04 15.86 0.62
CA LEU A 337 30.77 16.42 1.09
C LEU A 337 30.93 17.04 2.47
N ASP A 338 30.44 18.27 2.63
CA ASP A 338 30.33 18.92 3.93
C ASP A 338 29.53 18.06 4.90
N ARG A 339 29.98 18.03 6.16
CA ARG A 339 29.23 17.38 7.22
C ARG A 339 27.91 18.13 7.42
N PRO A 340 26.75 17.43 7.45
CA PRO A 340 25.46 18.05 7.72
C PRO A 340 25.55 18.92 8.98
N LYS A 341 25.18 20.19 8.84
CA LYS A 341 25.17 21.14 9.97
C LYS A 341 23.99 20.91 10.89
N THR A 342 22.91 20.35 10.35
CA THR A 342 21.73 19.96 11.11
C THR A 342 21.41 18.49 10.89
N VAL A 343 20.55 17.99 11.76
CA VAL A 343 20.06 16.62 11.77
C VAL A 343 18.74 16.46 11.00
N HIS A 344 18.34 17.47 10.22
CA HIS A 344 17.15 17.37 9.39
C HIS A 344 17.31 16.32 8.29
N PHE A 345 16.21 15.64 7.98
CA PHE A 345 16.18 14.60 6.96
C PHE A 345 16.72 15.09 5.61
N ALA A 346 16.33 16.30 5.18
CA ALA A 346 16.81 16.89 3.92
C ALA A 346 18.35 17.06 3.88
N ASP A 347 18.96 17.40 5.02
CA ASP A 347 20.41 17.64 5.13
C ASP A 347 21.23 16.35 5.12
N THR A 348 20.64 15.24 5.57
CA THR A 348 21.29 13.92 5.63
C THR A 348 20.93 13.02 4.46
N TYR A 349 19.83 13.30 3.75
CA TYR A 349 19.30 12.47 2.66
C TYR A 349 20.32 12.19 1.56
N ARG A 350 20.96 13.23 1.01
CA ARG A 350 21.96 13.09 -0.07
C ARG A 350 23.16 12.25 0.37
N ARG A 351 23.64 12.48 1.60
CA ARG A 351 24.75 11.72 2.19
C ARG A 351 24.36 10.25 2.39
N ASN A 352 23.16 9.98 2.89
CA ASN A 352 22.65 8.63 3.13
C ASN A 352 22.46 7.84 1.84
N ARG A 353 21.96 8.47 0.77
CA ARG A 353 21.88 7.82 -0.54
C ARG A 353 23.26 7.47 -1.09
N LEU A 354 24.24 8.38 -0.95
CA LEU A 354 25.61 8.11 -1.37
C LEU A 354 26.25 6.98 -0.57
N ILE A 355 26.05 6.95 0.75
CA ILE A 355 26.48 5.84 1.62
C ILE A 355 25.84 4.52 1.15
N GLY A 356 24.53 4.50 0.86
CA GLY A 356 23.84 3.32 0.35
C GLY A 356 24.46 2.78 -0.95
N TRP A 357 24.81 3.66 -1.89
CA TRP A 357 25.49 3.28 -3.13
C TRP A 357 26.93 2.82 -2.90
N LEU A 358 27.67 3.47 -2.00
CA LEU A 358 29.03 3.07 -1.64
C LEU A 358 29.04 1.68 -0.99
N ILE A 359 28.05 1.36 -0.15
CA ILE A 359 27.87 0.01 0.41
C ILE A 359 27.65 -1.02 -0.69
N LYS A 360 26.73 -0.75 -1.64
CA LYS A 360 26.50 -1.63 -2.79
C LYS A 360 27.77 -1.82 -3.61
N ALA A 361 28.54 -0.76 -3.82
CA ALA A 361 29.79 -0.80 -4.57
C ALA A 361 30.88 -1.62 -3.84
N TYR A 362 31.01 -1.49 -2.52
CA TYR A 362 31.92 -2.33 -1.74
C TYR A 362 31.50 -3.81 -1.75
N GLU A 363 30.20 -4.12 -1.66
CA GLU A 363 29.72 -5.50 -1.72
C GLU A 363 30.01 -6.15 -3.07
N ARG A 364 29.68 -5.47 -4.17
CA ARG A 364 29.95 -5.95 -5.54
C ARG A 364 31.44 -5.94 -5.89
N GLY A 365 32.21 -5.04 -5.28
CA GLY A 365 33.66 -4.96 -5.36
C GLY A 365 34.41 -5.95 -4.45
N GLY A 366 33.71 -6.83 -3.73
CA GLY A 366 34.34 -7.82 -2.84
C GLY A 366 35.07 -7.22 -1.63
N GLN A 367 34.75 -5.97 -1.26
CA GLN A 367 35.32 -5.21 -0.15
C GLN A 367 34.35 -5.12 1.04
N ALA A 368 33.65 -6.22 1.35
CA ALA A 368 32.62 -6.24 2.40
C ALA A 368 33.12 -5.77 3.78
N GLU A 369 34.41 -5.96 4.09
CA GLU A 369 35.01 -5.50 5.34
C GLU A 369 35.02 -3.97 5.49
N LYS A 370 35.11 -3.22 4.37
CA LYS A 370 35.05 -1.76 4.40
C LYS A 370 33.66 -1.23 4.74
N VAL A 371 32.61 -2.02 4.53
CA VAL A 371 31.23 -1.61 4.82
C VAL A 371 31.04 -1.31 6.31
N LEU A 372 31.55 -2.17 7.20
CA LEU A 372 31.45 -1.94 8.63
C LEU A 372 32.22 -0.69 9.06
N GLN A 373 33.44 -0.50 8.54
CA GLN A 373 34.26 0.68 8.83
C GLN A 373 33.56 1.98 8.38
N LEU A 374 32.98 1.98 7.18
CA LEU A 374 32.19 3.10 6.66
C LEU A 374 30.99 3.39 7.56
N LEU A 375 30.21 2.37 7.89
CA LEU A 375 29.01 2.53 8.72
C LEU A 375 29.35 3.02 10.14
N GLU A 376 30.44 2.56 10.75
CA GLU A 376 30.91 3.04 12.05
C GLU A 376 31.34 4.52 12.03
N GLN A 377 32.05 4.94 10.97
CA GLN A 377 32.47 6.33 10.79
C GLN A 377 31.28 7.27 10.55
N GLU A 378 30.29 6.80 9.79
CA GLU A 378 29.16 7.61 9.36
C GLU A 378 27.96 7.56 10.30
N ALA A 379 27.81 6.55 11.17
CA ALA A 379 26.62 6.35 12.00
C ALA A 379 26.25 7.59 12.83
N ASP A 380 27.25 8.27 13.38
CA ASP A 380 27.04 9.48 14.18
C ASP A 380 26.56 10.67 13.34
N VAL A 381 27.01 10.78 12.09
CA VAL A 381 26.74 11.90 11.17
C VAL A 381 25.43 11.70 10.42
N SER A 382 25.18 10.46 9.99
CA SER A 382 24.04 10.05 9.15
C SER A 382 22.83 9.56 9.93
N ARG A 383 23.03 9.23 11.23
CA ARG A 383 22.06 8.53 12.09
C ARG A 383 21.65 7.14 11.60
N ASN A 384 22.42 6.53 10.70
CA ASN A 384 22.17 5.18 10.18
C ASN A 384 22.61 4.07 11.15
N TYR A 385 22.32 4.22 12.44
CA TYR A 385 22.65 3.23 13.46
C TYR A 385 21.95 1.90 13.20
N GLU A 386 20.72 1.90 12.68
CA GLU A 386 19.96 0.69 12.39
C GLU A 386 20.70 -0.21 11.39
N GLN A 387 21.17 0.37 10.28
CA GLN A 387 21.92 -0.37 9.26
C GLN A 387 23.24 -0.92 9.81
N LEU A 388 23.95 -0.14 10.64
CA LEU A 388 25.17 -0.59 11.30
C LEU A 388 24.90 -1.79 12.23
N VAL A 389 23.89 -1.68 13.09
CA VAL A 389 23.50 -2.72 14.04
C VAL A 389 23.10 -3.99 13.31
N ASP A 390 22.23 -3.89 12.30
CA ASP A 390 21.76 -5.06 11.54
C ASP A 390 22.95 -5.79 10.89
N ARG A 391 23.95 -5.05 10.37
CA ARG A 391 25.16 -5.63 9.79
C ARG A 391 26.10 -6.25 10.81
N LEU A 392 26.25 -5.65 11.99
CA LEU A 392 27.02 -6.22 13.09
C LEU A 392 26.40 -7.51 13.63
N VAL A 393 25.06 -7.57 13.71
CA VAL A 393 24.33 -8.79 14.10
C VAL A 393 24.54 -9.91 13.08
N LEU A 394 24.42 -9.60 11.78
CA LEU A 394 24.70 -10.57 10.70
C LEU A 394 26.15 -11.07 10.73
N ALA A 395 27.11 -10.21 11.06
CA ALA A 395 28.52 -10.57 11.22
C ALA A 395 28.83 -11.32 12.54
N GLY A 396 27.82 -11.58 13.39
CA GLY A 396 27.99 -12.23 14.69
C GLY A 396 28.65 -11.37 15.77
N LYS A 397 28.92 -10.08 15.50
CA LYS A 397 29.55 -9.12 16.42
C LYS A 397 28.51 -8.51 17.38
N ARG A 398 27.81 -9.39 18.13
CA ARG A 398 26.65 -9.02 18.97
C ARG A 398 26.95 -7.96 20.04
N GLU A 399 28.09 -8.06 20.70
CA GLU A 399 28.45 -7.10 21.76
C GLU A 399 28.66 -5.69 21.20
N GLN A 400 29.31 -5.57 20.03
CA GLN A 400 29.46 -4.30 19.34
C GLN A 400 28.10 -3.75 18.89
N ALA A 401 27.21 -4.61 18.38
CA ALA A 401 25.85 -4.22 18.02
C ALA A 401 25.09 -3.64 19.23
N ARG A 402 25.19 -4.26 20.41
CA ARG A 402 24.59 -3.77 21.65
C ARG A 402 25.12 -2.40 22.04
N GLN A 403 26.44 -2.19 22.00
CA GLN A 403 27.08 -0.91 22.31
C GLN A 403 26.62 0.21 21.35
N TRP A 404 26.52 -0.09 20.05
CA TRP A 404 26.03 0.86 19.05
C TRP A 404 24.54 1.16 19.22
N CYS A 405 23.71 0.20 19.63
CA CYS A 405 22.33 0.47 19.99
C CYS A 405 22.20 1.47 21.15
N VAL A 406 22.98 1.27 22.24
CA VAL A 406 22.96 2.18 23.41
C VAL A 406 23.43 3.58 23.00
N ARG A 407 24.60 3.69 22.34
CA ARG A 407 25.13 4.96 21.86
C ARG A 407 24.18 5.68 20.90
N GLY A 408 23.60 4.95 19.95
CA GLY A 408 22.66 5.50 18.98
C GLY A 408 21.36 5.95 19.64
N PHE A 409 20.86 5.20 20.63
CA PHE A 409 19.70 5.58 21.41
C PHE A 409 19.94 6.92 22.10
N ASP A 410 21.00 7.05 22.89
CA ASP A 410 21.31 8.27 23.65
C ASP A 410 21.43 9.52 22.75
N ARG A 411 21.98 9.35 21.55
CA ARG A 411 22.15 10.45 20.58
C ARG A 411 20.88 10.83 19.82
N THR A 412 19.92 9.92 19.70
CA THR A 412 18.72 10.12 18.89
C THR A 412 17.45 10.30 19.71
N VAL A 413 17.45 9.97 21.00
CA VAL A 413 16.23 9.89 21.82
C VAL A 413 15.43 11.20 21.87
N THR A 414 16.10 12.36 21.83
CA THR A 414 15.47 13.69 21.85
C THR A 414 15.08 14.18 20.45
N GLU A 415 15.96 14.04 19.47
CA GLU A 415 15.81 14.68 18.15
C GLU A 415 15.21 13.76 17.08
N ALA A 416 15.29 12.44 17.27
CA ALA A 416 14.77 11.42 16.35
C ALA A 416 14.26 10.18 17.14
N PRO A 417 13.17 10.33 17.92
CA PRO A 417 12.66 9.26 18.80
C PRO A 417 12.27 7.98 18.04
N GLY A 418 11.94 8.07 16.74
CA GLY A 418 11.70 6.91 15.90
C GLY A 418 12.92 5.99 15.74
N ILE A 419 14.11 6.57 15.57
CA ILE A 419 15.37 5.83 15.48
C ILE A 419 15.69 5.21 16.85
N ALA A 420 15.53 5.97 17.94
CA ALA A 420 15.72 5.46 19.29
C ALA A 420 14.80 4.25 19.60
N ALA A 421 13.52 4.33 19.24
CA ALA A 421 12.57 3.22 19.38
C ALA A 421 12.99 2.00 18.55
N CYS A 422 13.48 2.24 17.33
CA CYS A 422 14.03 1.21 16.48
C CYS A 422 15.25 0.52 17.09
N LEU A 423 16.17 1.27 17.72
CA LEU A 423 17.36 0.71 18.39
C LEU A 423 17.02 -0.05 19.68
N GLN A 424 16.09 0.46 20.49
CA GLN A 424 15.56 -0.28 21.64
C GLN A 424 14.93 -1.60 21.21
N LYS A 425 14.20 -1.62 20.08
CA LYS A 425 13.60 -2.85 19.54
C LYS A 425 14.67 -3.91 19.24
N ARG A 426 15.81 -3.52 18.65
CA ARG A 426 16.94 -4.44 18.41
C ARG A 426 17.56 -4.94 19.72
N LEU A 427 17.74 -4.09 20.73
CA LEU A 427 18.20 -4.51 22.06
C LEU A 427 17.27 -5.55 22.68
N ARG A 428 15.95 -5.33 22.56
CA ARG A 428 14.94 -6.28 23.05
C ARG A 428 14.98 -7.61 22.30
N GLU A 429 15.18 -7.60 20.98
CA GLU A 429 15.31 -8.81 20.17
C GLU A 429 16.59 -9.60 20.53
N MET A 430 17.71 -8.90 20.77
CA MET A 430 18.94 -9.52 21.28
C MET A 430 18.74 -10.11 22.69
N ALA A 431 18.09 -9.39 23.60
CA ALA A 431 17.76 -9.89 24.94
C ALA A 431 16.86 -11.15 24.88
N ALA A 432 15.90 -11.19 23.95
CA ALA A 432 15.06 -12.37 23.74
C ALA A 432 15.88 -13.57 23.21
N ALA A 433 16.81 -13.33 22.28
CA ALA A 433 17.72 -14.36 21.78
C ALA A 433 18.65 -14.91 22.89
N ASP A 434 19.09 -14.05 23.80
CA ASP A 434 19.92 -14.40 24.95
C ASP A 434 19.11 -14.99 26.13
N ARG A 435 17.80 -15.21 25.97
CA ARG A 435 16.86 -15.73 26.99
C ARG A 435 16.79 -14.86 28.26
N GLN A 436 17.03 -13.57 28.13
CA GLN A 436 16.91 -12.59 29.21
C GLN A 436 15.47 -12.09 29.33
N ASP A 437 14.56 -12.98 29.73
CA ASP A 437 13.11 -12.70 29.72
C ASP A 437 12.68 -11.54 30.64
N SER A 438 13.39 -11.34 31.75
CA SER A 438 13.18 -10.20 32.65
C SER A 438 13.50 -8.86 31.98
N LEU A 439 14.57 -8.82 31.17
CA LEU A 439 14.98 -7.64 30.42
C LEU A 439 14.03 -7.36 29.26
N VAL A 440 13.54 -8.40 28.57
CA VAL A 440 12.50 -8.26 27.54
C VAL A 440 11.24 -7.62 28.13
N ALA A 441 10.82 -8.06 29.33
CA ALA A 441 9.68 -7.44 30.02
C ALA A 441 9.94 -5.97 30.38
N ALA A 442 11.17 -5.62 30.80
CA ALA A 442 11.56 -4.23 31.07
C ALA A 442 11.45 -3.33 29.82
N TYR A 443 11.93 -3.81 28.67
CA TYR A 443 11.78 -3.11 27.39
C TYR A 443 10.31 -2.94 26.97
N ARG A 444 9.49 -3.99 27.11
CA ARG A 444 8.06 -3.91 26.82
C ARG A 444 7.31 -2.95 27.76
N ALA A 445 7.78 -2.82 29.00
CA ALA A 445 7.22 -1.83 29.92
C ALA A 445 7.50 -0.41 29.43
N GLN A 446 8.71 -0.11 28.98
CA GLN A 446 9.02 1.19 28.37
C GLN A 446 8.16 1.48 27.13
N ASP A 447 7.96 0.49 26.25
CA ASP A 447 7.08 0.63 25.07
C ASP A 447 5.65 0.98 25.48
N PHE A 448 5.13 0.29 26.50
CA PHE A 448 3.78 0.55 27.02
C PHE A 448 3.67 1.95 27.60
N PHE A 449 4.65 2.41 28.38
CA PHE A 449 4.57 3.74 28.95
C PHE A 449 4.79 4.86 27.93
N GLY A 450 5.61 4.63 26.90
CA GLY A 450 5.81 5.57 25.79
C GLY A 450 4.60 5.67 24.86
N HIS A 451 3.93 4.55 24.59
CA HIS A 451 2.75 4.47 23.74
C HIS A 451 1.73 3.47 24.27
N ALA A 452 0.98 3.89 25.31
CA ALA A 452 0.04 3.00 25.98
C ALA A 452 -1.15 2.70 25.08
N SER A 453 -1.30 1.43 24.69
CA SER A 453 -2.37 0.92 23.85
C SER A 453 -2.73 -0.50 24.28
N LEU A 454 -3.84 -1.03 23.75
CA LEU A 454 -4.21 -2.42 23.99
C LEU A 454 -3.15 -3.40 23.46
N GLU A 455 -2.46 -3.05 22.37
CA GLU A 455 -1.41 -3.87 21.78
C GLU A 455 -0.17 -3.92 22.69
N THR A 456 0.35 -2.76 23.11
CA THR A 456 1.52 -2.70 23.99
C THR A 456 1.23 -3.34 25.35
N TYR A 457 -0.01 -3.24 25.84
CA TYR A 457 -0.47 -3.95 27.04
C TYR A 457 -0.45 -5.48 26.88
N ARG A 458 -0.92 -6.00 25.74
CA ARG A 458 -0.91 -7.45 25.46
C ARG A 458 0.51 -7.98 25.31
N GLU A 459 1.41 -7.23 24.68
CA GLU A 459 2.81 -7.62 24.54
C GLU A 459 3.54 -7.60 25.88
N LEU A 460 3.28 -6.59 26.73
CA LEU A 460 3.77 -6.56 28.10
C LEU A 460 3.24 -7.74 28.92
N ARG A 461 1.95 -8.06 28.78
CA ARG A 461 1.33 -9.23 29.45
C ARG A 461 2.03 -10.53 29.11
N LYS A 462 2.23 -10.81 27.82
CA LYS A 462 2.91 -12.03 27.35
C LYS A 462 4.32 -12.16 27.96
N ALA A 463 5.10 -11.08 27.95
CA ALA A 463 6.45 -11.07 28.52
C ALA A 463 6.43 -11.24 30.05
N ALA A 464 5.51 -10.57 30.74
CA ALA A 464 5.36 -10.63 32.19
C ALA A 464 4.83 -11.97 32.72
N GLU A 465 3.94 -12.63 31.98
CA GLU A 465 3.42 -13.96 32.31
C GLU A 465 4.53 -15.01 32.25
N LYS A 466 5.47 -14.89 31.29
CA LYS A 466 6.62 -15.81 31.14
C LYS A 466 7.53 -15.83 32.38
N ILE A 467 7.65 -14.70 33.07
CA ILE A 467 8.46 -14.54 34.30
C ILE A 467 7.62 -14.55 35.59
N GLY A 468 6.29 -14.75 35.49
CA GLY A 468 5.40 -14.88 36.64
C GLY A 468 5.09 -13.58 37.42
N VAL A 469 5.38 -12.40 36.88
CA VAL A 469 5.19 -11.11 37.58
C VAL A 469 3.97 -10.30 37.10
N TRP A 470 3.18 -10.87 36.19
CA TRP A 470 2.04 -10.19 35.56
C TRP A 470 1.04 -9.56 36.55
N PRO A 471 0.62 -10.22 37.65
CA PRO A 471 -0.35 -9.62 38.56
C PRO A 471 0.08 -8.25 39.12
N LYS A 472 1.36 -8.13 39.50
CA LYS A 472 1.95 -6.88 40.01
C LYS A 472 2.08 -5.83 38.91
N LEU A 473 2.60 -6.21 37.74
CA LEU A 473 2.77 -5.30 36.61
C LEU A 473 1.44 -4.80 36.05
N ARG A 474 0.41 -5.64 36.08
CA ARG A 474 -0.94 -5.27 35.68
C ARG A 474 -1.49 -4.13 36.54
N GLU A 475 -1.32 -4.23 37.86
CA GLU A 475 -1.76 -3.20 38.79
C GLU A 475 -1.04 -1.88 38.53
N LEU A 476 0.28 -1.92 38.34
CA LEU A 476 1.11 -0.77 38.02
C LEU A 476 0.76 -0.14 36.66
N ALA A 477 0.53 -0.96 35.64
CA ALA A 477 0.13 -0.50 34.31
C ALA A 477 -1.24 0.19 34.32
N LEU A 478 -2.21 -0.34 35.09
CA LEU A 478 -3.52 0.29 35.24
C LEU A 478 -3.44 1.58 36.05
N ALA A 479 -2.59 1.63 37.09
CA ALA A 479 -2.36 2.84 37.87
C ALA A 479 -1.72 3.96 37.02
N TYR A 480 -0.76 3.63 36.16
CA TYR A 480 -0.20 4.58 35.19
C TYR A 480 -1.30 5.17 34.29
N LEU A 481 -2.16 4.33 33.70
CA LEU A 481 -3.26 4.83 32.86
C LEU A 481 -4.26 5.70 33.63
N GLN A 482 -4.36 5.55 34.96
CA GLN A 482 -5.23 6.37 35.80
C GLN A 482 -4.59 7.71 36.20
N THR A 483 -3.29 7.72 36.47
CA THR A 483 -2.61 8.85 37.16
C THR A 483 -1.60 9.58 36.29
N GLY A 484 -1.07 8.95 35.24
CA GLY A 484 0.10 9.40 34.49
C GLY A 484 1.42 9.23 35.22
N GLN A 485 1.43 8.67 36.43
CA GLN A 485 2.66 8.48 37.19
C GLN A 485 3.37 7.20 36.76
N ARG A 486 4.67 7.33 36.48
CA ARG A 486 5.53 6.27 35.93
C ARG A 486 6.11 5.40 37.05
N PRO A 487 5.63 4.15 37.23
CA PRO A 487 6.04 3.29 38.33
C PRO A 487 7.49 2.78 38.21
N ASP A 488 8.07 2.83 37.01
CA ASP A 488 9.46 2.47 36.71
C ASP A 488 10.48 3.55 37.10
N ARG A 489 10.04 4.77 37.45
CA ARG A 489 10.92 5.90 37.75
C ARG A 489 11.12 6.17 39.24
N GLY A 490 10.68 5.26 40.11
CA GLY A 490 10.99 5.30 41.54
C GLY A 490 10.19 6.29 42.38
N GLU A 491 9.17 6.96 41.81
CA GLU A 491 8.18 7.66 42.63
C GLU A 491 7.38 6.61 43.42
N LYS A 492 7.40 6.69 44.75
CA LYS A 492 6.56 5.84 45.60
C LYS A 492 5.10 6.21 45.34
N LEU A 493 4.41 5.39 44.54
CA LEU A 493 2.96 5.44 44.48
C LEU A 493 2.40 4.80 45.75
N ASP A 494 1.68 5.60 46.53
CA ASP A 494 0.97 5.13 47.73
C ASP A 494 0.03 3.97 47.36
N ASN A 495 0.10 2.87 48.12
CA ASN A 495 -0.72 1.65 47.95
C ASN A 495 -0.43 0.77 46.71
N LEU A 496 0.71 0.91 46.03
CA LEU A 496 1.09 0.03 44.91
C LEU A 496 2.30 -0.87 45.22
N PRO A 497 2.41 -2.05 44.57
CA PRO A 497 3.54 -2.95 44.73
C PRO A 497 4.84 -2.33 44.19
N PRO A 498 6.03 -2.72 44.72
CA PRO A 498 7.30 -2.24 44.20
C PRO A 498 7.54 -2.73 42.77
N TRP A 499 8.28 -1.92 41.99
CA TRP A 499 8.64 -2.23 40.60
C TRP A 499 9.41 -3.57 40.52
N PRO A 500 8.94 -4.57 39.75
CA PRO A 500 9.50 -5.92 39.78
C PRO A 500 10.53 -6.22 38.67
N LEU A 501 10.82 -5.27 37.77
CA LEU A 501 11.66 -5.48 36.58
C LEU A 501 13.03 -4.83 36.74
N PRO A 502 14.09 -5.37 36.09
CA PRO A 502 15.41 -4.76 36.09
C PRO A 502 15.43 -3.45 35.28
N ASP A 503 16.46 -2.65 35.49
CA ASP A 503 16.73 -1.48 34.67
C ASP A 503 17.22 -1.90 33.28
N PRO A 504 16.56 -1.47 32.19
CA PRO A 504 17.02 -1.72 30.83
C PRO A 504 18.25 -0.87 30.50
N GLU A 505 19.05 -1.30 29.52
CA GLU A 505 20.29 -0.58 29.16
C GLU A 505 20.06 0.82 28.57
N VAL A 506 18.85 1.10 28.09
CA VAL A 506 18.45 2.40 27.55
C VAL A 506 17.19 2.89 28.25
N ALA A 507 17.11 4.19 28.51
CA ALA A 507 15.96 4.80 29.17
C ALA A 507 15.53 6.08 28.46
N TYR A 508 14.24 6.17 28.12
CA TYR A 508 13.68 7.40 27.57
C TYR A 508 13.77 8.53 28.60
N PRO A 509 14.18 9.74 28.21
CA PRO A 509 14.24 10.88 29.10
C PRO A 509 12.86 11.20 29.67
N ALA A 510 12.84 11.92 30.78
CA ALA A 510 11.60 12.46 31.33
C ALA A 510 11.04 13.54 30.40
N GLY A 511 10.29 13.11 29.38
CA GLY A 511 9.49 14.00 28.55
C GLY A 511 8.21 14.42 29.28
N LYS A 512 7.67 15.59 28.92
CA LYS A 512 6.25 15.90 29.17
C LYS A 512 5.47 14.83 28.41
N GLU A 513 4.90 13.85 29.10
CA GLU A 513 4.06 12.80 28.50
C GLU A 513 3.06 13.48 27.56
N GLY A 514 3.32 13.39 26.25
CA GLY A 514 2.91 14.40 25.28
C GLY A 514 1.42 14.66 25.31
N GLY A 515 0.99 15.71 26.01
CA GLY A 515 -0.40 16.17 26.10
C GLY A 515 -1.45 15.10 26.40
N ARG A 516 -1.08 13.89 26.85
CA ARG A 516 -2.04 12.78 26.97
C ARG A 516 -2.92 13.05 28.17
N PRO A 517 -4.25 13.14 27.99
CA PRO A 517 -5.12 13.43 29.12
C PRO A 517 -5.21 12.18 30.01
N PHE A 518 -4.78 12.33 31.26
CA PHE A 518 -4.99 11.32 32.29
C PHE A 518 -6.26 11.63 33.09
N PRO A 519 -7.04 10.62 33.52
CA PRO A 519 -6.88 9.20 33.19
C PRO A 519 -7.15 8.92 31.71
N ASP A 520 -6.35 8.03 31.11
CA ASP A 520 -6.54 7.53 29.74
C ASP A 520 -7.69 6.51 29.71
N ARG A 521 -8.90 7.08 29.76
CA ARG A 521 -10.14 6.31 29.83
C ARG A 521 -10.37 5.45 28.58
N GLN A 522 -9.83 5.84 27.41
CA GLN A 522 -10.00 5.07 26.18
C GLN A 522 -9.19 3.77 26.26
N THR A 523 -7.91 3.84 26.58
CA THR A 523 -7.07 2.63 26.73
C THR A 523 -7.55 1.76 27.89
N LEU A 524 -8.00 2.36 29.01
CA LEU A 524 -8.57 1.62 30.14
C LEU A 524 -9.84 0.84 29.75
N ILE A 525 -10.74 1.42 28.94
CA ILE A 525 -11.92 0.73 28.41
C ILE A 525 -11.51 -0.43 27.51
N ASP A 526 -10.55 -0.21 26.61
CA ASP A 526 -10.07 -1.24 25.68
C ASP A 526 -9.47 -2.44 26.40
N ILE A 527 -8.68 -2.19 27.44
CA ILE A 527 -8.12 -3.24 28.32
C ILE A 527 -9.23 -3.94 29.09
N ALA A 528 -10.18 -3.20 29.68
CA ALA A 528 -11.28 -3.80 30.44
C ALA A 528 -12.19 -4.68 29.56
N ILE A 529 -12.45 -4.28 28.31
CA ILE A 529 -13.15 -5.11 27.32
C ILE A 529 -12.36 -6.39 27.03
N ALA A 530 -11.06 -6.28 26.76
CA ALA A 530 -10.21 -7.44 26.46
C ALA A 530 -10.11 -8.43 27.63
N GLU A 531 -10.15 -7.92 28.87
CA GLU A 531 -10.15 -8.72 30.10
C GLU A 531 -11.55 -9.17 30.55
N LYS A 532 -12.61 -8.85 29.77
CA LYS A 532 -14.01 -9.16 30.09
C LYS A 532 -14.49 -8.57 31.43
N ARG A 533 -13.91 -7.45 31.87
CA ARG A 533 -14.32 -6.70 33.07
C ARG A 533 -15.42 -5.70 32.73
N TYR A 534 -16.60 -6.20 32.43
CA TYR A 534 -17.69 -5.38 31.89
C TYR A 534 -18.20 -4.31 32.87
N ASP A 535 -18.18 -4.56 34.18
CA ASP A 535 -18.55 -3.56 35.20
C ASP A 535 -17.56 -2.38 35.22
N ASP A 536 -16.27 -2.65 35.00
CA ASP A 536 -15.24 -1.62 34.91
C ASP A 536 -15.39 -0.79 33.64
N VAL A 537 -15.73 -1.43 32.51
CA VAL A 537 -16.06 -0.74 31.25
C VAL A 537 -17.19 0.25 31.49
N MET A 538 -18.23 -0.17 32.21
CA MET A 538 -19.38 0.67 32.54
C MET A 538 -19.00 1.89 33.37
N ARG A 539 -18.26 1.69 34.46
CA ARG A 539 -17.77 2.77 35.32
C ARG A 539 -16.91 3.77 34.56
N LEU A 540 -15.99 3.28 33.72
CA LEU A 540 -15.09 4.12 32.92
C LEU A 540 -15.84 4.89 31.83
N TYR A 541 -16.80 4.25 31.15
CA TYR A 541 -17.62 4.88 30.12
C TYR A 541 -18.52 5.97 30.69
N GLN A 542 -19.18 5.73 31.82
CA GLN A 542 -19.99 6.75 32.50
C GLN A 542 -19.15 7.96 32.95
N ALA A 543 -17.94 7.71 33.48
CA ALA A 543 -17.01 8.78 33.83
C ALA A 543 -16.55 9.58 32.60
N MET A 544 -16.37 8.92 31.44
CA MET A 544 -16.04 9.58 30.18
C MET A 544 -17.20 10.43 29.64
N LYS A 545 -18.44 9.94 29.70
CA LYS A 545 -19.65 10.66 29.26
C LYS A 545 -19.87 11.98 30.03
N LYS A 546 -19.51 12.02 31.32
CA LYS A 546 -19.59 13.23 32.15
C LYS A 546 -18.54 14.30 31.81
N GLY A 547 -17.41 13.92 31.21
CA GLY A 547 -16.22 14.78 31.07
C GLY A 547 -15.80 15.11 29.64
N SER A 548 -16.33 14.46 28.61
CA SER A 548 -15.90 14.69 27.22
C SER A 548 -16.95 14.35 26.18
N ARG A 549 -17.00 15.11 25.08
CA ARG A 549 -17.74 14.77 23.85
C ARG A 549 -17.07 13.67 23.02
N THR A 550 -15.85 13.23 23.33
CA THR A 550 -15.19 12.14 22.57
C THR A 550 -15.74 10.74 22.90
N HIS A 551 -16.59 10.61 23.92
CA HIS A 551 -17.21 9.34 24.31
C HIS A 551 -18.02 8.69 23.17
N TRP A 552 -18.52 9.47 22.22
CA TRP A 552 -19.27 8.98 21.05
C TRP A 552 -18.49 7.95 20.23
N PHE A 553 -17.19 8.19 20.01
CA PHE A 553 -16.33 7.29 19.22
C PHE A 553 -16.05 5.96 19.94
N VAL A 554 -16.15 5.94 21.27
CA VAL A 554 -15.90 4.76 22.10
C VAL A 554 -17.21 4.01 22.42
N GLY A 555 -18.36 4.71 22.36
CA GLY A 555 -19.67 4.17 22.73
C GLY A 555 -20.08 2.94 21.93
N GLU A 556 -19.86 2.91 20.62
CA GLU A 556 -20.18 1.74 19.79
C GLU A 556 -19.41 0.49 20.25
N LYS A 557 -18.11 0.63 20.50
CA LYS A 557 -17.23 -0.45 20.95
C LYS A 557 -17.67 -0.97 22.32
N VAL A 558 -18.03 -0.07 23.24
CA VAL A 558 -18.58 -0.41 24.55
C VAL A 558 -19.90 -1.16 24.41
N ALA A 559 -20.84 -0.65 23.63
CA ALA A 559 -22.15 -1.26 23.43
C ALA A 559 -22.05 -2.69 22.86
N LYS A 560 -21.17 -2.90 21.86
CA LYS A 560 -20.87 -4.23 21.31
C LYS A 560 -20.21 -5.17 22.32
N ALA A 561 -19.44 -4.66 23.28
CA ALA A 561 -18.81 -5.49 24.30
C ALA A 561 -19.78 -5.88 25.43
N VAL A 562 -20.66 -4.96 25.84
CA VAL A 562 -21.49 -5.15 27.06
C VAL A 562 -22.91 -5.63 26.79
N PHE A 563 -23.40 -5.70 25.55
CA PHE A 563 -24.83 -5.95 25.25
C PHE A 563 -25.44 -7.20 25.92
N ARG A 564 -24.63 -8.24 26.20
CA ARG A 564 -25.10 -9.45 26.90
C ARG A 564 -25.23 -9.27 28.41
N THR A 565 -24.38 -8.44 28.99
CA THR A 565 -24.31 -8.22 30.46
C THR A 565 -25.09 -6.98 30.92
N HIS A 566 -25.13 -5.95 30.08
CA HIS A 566 -25.73 -4.65 30.34
C HIS A 566 -26.58 -4.22 29.13
N PRO A 567 -27.67 -4.95 28.82
CA PRO A 567 -28.48 -4.73 27.62
C PRO A 567 -29.06 -3.30 27.55
N GLU A 568 -29.55 -2.75 28.66
CA GLU A 568 -30.13 -1.39 28.70
C GLU A 568 -29.13 -0.31 28.27
N VAL A 569 -27.87 -0.46 28.65
CA VAL A 569 -26.83 0.52 28.31
C VAL A 569 -26.49 0.44 26.83
N ALA A 570 -26.34 -0.79 26.30
CA ALA A 570 -26.09 -0.98 24.88
C ALA A 570 -27.24 -0.43 24.03
N LEU A 571 -28.49 -0.68 24.44
CA LEU A 571 -29.69 -0.13 23.80
C LEU A 571 -29.71 1.40 23.85
N ALA A 572 -29.37 2.01 24.99
CA ALA A 572 -29.31 3.47 25.12
C ALA A 572 -28.24 4.09 24.20
N ILE A 573 -27.04 3.50 24.13
CA ILE A 573 -25.96 3.98 23.26
C ILE A 573 -26.34 3.85 21.78
N TRP A 574 -26.87 2.69 21.37
CA TRP A 574 -27.32 2.50 20.00
C TRP A 574 -28.48 3.42 19.63
N ARG A 575 -29.40 3.68 20.58
CA ARG A 575 -30.49 4.65 20.38
C ARG A 575 -29.96 6.05 20.13
N GLU A 576 -29.01 6.51 20.95
CA GLU A 576 -28.38 7.83 20.81
C GLU A 576 -27.70 8.01 19.44
N ASN A 577 -27.02 6.95 18.96
CA ASN A 577 -26.42 6.92 17.62
C ASN A 577 -27.46 6.92 16.50
N VAL A 578 -28.54 6.14 16.63
CA VAL A 578 -29.65 6.12 15.67
C VAL A 578 -30.28 7.51 15.53
N ASP A 579 -30.60 8.15 16.66
CA ASP A 579 -31.23 9.47 16.66
C ASP A 579 -30.30 10.53 16.03
N ARG A 580 -28.98 10.47 16.31
CA ARG A 580 -27.96 11.33 15.67
C ARG A 580 -27.89 11.12 14.15
N LEU A 581 -27.77 9.87 13.71
CA LEU A 581 -27.66 9.54 12.27
C LEU A 581 -28.93 9.93 11.52
N ILE A 582 -30.11 9.81 12.14
CA ILE A 582 -31.38 10.27 11.56
C ILE A 582 -31.41 11.81 11.45
N ALA A 583 -30.79 12.53 12.39
CA ALA A 583 -30.71 13.98 12.36
C ALA A 583 -29.84 14.52 11.21
N GLU A 584 -28.86 13.76 10.70
CA GLU A 584 -27.98 14.20 9.61
C GLU A 584 -28.66 14.34 8.24
N VAL A 585 -29.87 13.79 8.07
CA VAL A 585 -30.70 13.90 6.85
C VAL A 585 -30.01 13.38 5.57
N LYS A 586 -29.04 12.46 5.70
CA LYS A 586 -28.32 11.86 4.57
C LYS A 586 -28.80 10.41 4.33
N PRO A 587 -29.02 9.99 3.06
CA PRO A 587 -29.41 8.62 2.74
C PRO A 587 -28.47 7.55 3.33
N ARG A 588 -27.15 7.78 3.27
CA ARG A 588 -26.14 6.89 3.86
C ARG A 588 -26.26 6.76 5.39
N ALA A 589 -26.54 7.86 6.08
CA ALA A 589 -26.71 7.86 7.54
C ALA A 589 -27.94 7.07 7.99
N TYR A 590 -29.02 7.04 7.18
CA TYR A 590 -30.18 6.18 7.46
C TYR A 590 -29.85 4.70 7.36
N VAL A 591 -29.01 4.29 6.41
CA VAL A 591 -28.56 2.89 6.27
C VAL A 591 -27.72 2.48 7.49
N GLU A 592 -26.80 3.34 7.94
CA GLU A 592 -26.02 3.11 9.16
C GLU A 592 -26.91 3.02 10.42
N ALA A 593 -27.94 3.88 10.52
CA ALA A 593 -28.94 3.80 11.58
C ALA A 593 -29.70 2.46 11.57
N GLY A 594 -30.02 1.93 10.38
CA GLY A 594 -30.60 0.60 10.21
C GLY A 594 -29.70 -0.52 10.74
N GLY A 595 -28.38 -0.38 10.61
CA GLY A 595 -27.39 -1.28 11.21
C GLY A 595 -27.51 -1.34 12.74
N PHE A 596 -27.56 -0.20 13.41
CA PHE A 596 -27.74 -0.13 14.87
C PHE A 596 -29.11 -0.65 15.33
N LEU A 597 -30.17 -0.34 14.58
CA LEU A 597 -31.52 -0.84 14.88
C LEU A 597 -31.59 -2.38 14.82
N ARG A 598 -30.87 -3.02 13.90
CA ARG A 598 -30.76 -4.50 13.87
C ARG A 598 -30.03 -5.07 15.09
N LEU A 599 -28.99 -4.40 15.58
CA LEU A 599 -28.32 -4.79 16.83
C LEU A 599 -29.26 -4.65 18.03
N MET A 600 -30.03 -3.56 18.08
CA MET A 600 -31.07 -3.36 19.11
C MET A 600 -32.11 -4.47 19.06
N ARG A 601 -32.60 -4.83 17.86
CA ARG A 601 -33.56 -5.93 17.66
C ARG A 601 -33.05 -7.24 18.25
N LYS A 602 -31.80 -7.63 17.97
CA LYS A 602 -31.19 -8.86 18.52
C LYS A 602 -31.18 -8.86 20.06
N VAL A 603 -30.96 -7.70 20.70
CA VAL A 603 -31.01 -7.57 22.16
C VAL A 603 -32.44 -7.66 22.69
N TYR A 604 -33.41 -7.02 22.05
CA TYR A 604 -34.83 -7.13 22.42
C TYR A 604 -35.37 -8.56 22.21
N GLU A 605 -34.96 -9.25 21.14
CA GLU A 605 -35.30 -10.66 20.87
C GLU A 605 -34.73 -11.57 21.96
N ALA A 606 -33.44 -11.42 22.30
CA ALA A 606 -32.80 -12.21 23.36
C ALA A 606 -33.43 -11.96 24.75
N GLY A 607 -33.96 -10.75 24.98
CA GLY A 607 -34.68 -10.39 26.21
C GLY A 607 -36.18 -10.71 26.21
N ASN A 608 -36.72 -11.32 25.15
CA ASN A 608 -38.17 -11.54 24.95
C ASN A 608 -39.03 -10.26 25.07
N ARG A 609 -38.48 -9.11 24.67
CA ARG A 609 -39.08 -7.75 24.78
C ARG A 609 -39.49 -7.19 23.42
N MET A 610 -40.10 -8.05 22.59
CA MET A 610 -40.47 -7.68 21.22
C MET A 610 -41.64 -6.68 21.14
N ASP A 611 -42.43 -6.53 22.20
CA ASP A 611 -43.46 -5.49 22.28
C ASP A 611 -42.83 -4.09 22.38
N GLU A 612 -41.76 -3.93 23.19
CA GLU A 612 -41.02 -2.67 23.31
C GLU A 612 -40.30 -2.30 22.01
N TRP A 613 -39.74 -3.30 21.32
CA TRP A 613 -39.17 -3.13 19.99
C TRP A 613 -40.19 -2.62 18.97
N ARG A 614 -41.40 -3.21 18.94
CA ARG A 614 -42.49 -2.77 18.07
C ARG A 614 -42.94 -1.34 18.40
N ALA A 615 -43.04 -1.00 19.68
CA ALA A 615 -43.34 0.36 20.12
C ALA A 615 -42.26 1.37 19.68
N LEU A 616 -40.98 1.00 19.80
CA LEU A 616 -39.84 1.83 19.39
C LEU A 616 -39.87 2.16 17.89
N LEU A 617 -40.15 1.15 17.05
CA LEU A 617 -40.26 1.33 15.60
C LEU A 617 -41.48 2.18 15.22
N ALA A 618 -42.61 1.98 15.90
CA ALA A 618 -43.81 2.80 15.70
C ALA A 618 -43.55 4.28 16.04
N GLU A 619 -42.83 4.54 17.14
CA GLU A 619 -42.43 5.89 17.56
C GLU A 619 -41.51 6.56 16.52
N LEU A 620 -40.51 5.84 16.00
CA LEU A 620 -39.60 6.34 14.96
C LEU A 620 -40.33 6.64 13.66
N ARG A 621 -41.27 5.77 13.23
CA ARG A 621 -42.11 6.00 12.04
C ARG A 621 -42.99 7.24 12.20
N ARG A 622 -43.63 7.40 13.36
CA ARG A 622 -44.50 8.55 13.66
C ARG A 622 -43.71 9.86 13.64
N THR A 623 -42.54 9.87 14.26
CA THR A 623 -41.69 11.06 14.42
C THR A 623 -41.04 11.49 13.10
N HIS A 624 -40.62 10.53 12.27
CA HIS A 624 -39.87 10.79 11.04
C HIS A 624 -40.65 10.53 9.75
N LYS A 625 -41.99 10.64 9.80
CA LYS A 625 -42.91 10.38 8.66
C LYS A 625 -42.57 11.09 7.34
N ALA A 626 -41.85 12.22 7.39
CA ALA A 626 -41.45 12.97 6.20
C ALA A 626 -40.19 12.40 5.50
N LYS A 627 -39.40 11.54 6.17
CA LYS A 627 -38.13 11.00 5.69
C LYS A 627 -38.35 9.66 4.97
N ARG A 628 -38.81 9.70 3.72
CA ARG A 628 -39.16 8.49 2.91
C ARG A 628 -38.08 7.40 2.91
N ARG A 629 -36.82 7.77 2.69
CA ARG A 629 -35.68 6.83 2.68
C ARG A 629 -35.40 6.19 4.04
N LEU A 630 -35.75 6.86 5.14
CA LEU A 630 -35.64 6.28 6.48
C LEU A 630 -36.79 5.30 6.75
N LEU A 631 -38.01 5.60 6.28
CA LEU A 631 -39.14 4.68 6.39
C LEU A 631 -38.86 3.34 5.70
N GLU A 632 -38.24 3.39 4.50
CA GLU A 632 -37.79 2.19 3.78
C GLU A 632 -36.80 1.34 4.62
N VAL A 633 -35.83 2.00 5.30
CA VAL A 633 -34.91 1.30 6.22
C VAL A 633 -35.65 0.71 7.42
N LEU A 634 -36.59 1.45 8.01
CA LEU A 634 -37.40 0.95 9.14
C LEU A 634 -38.28 -0.25 8.75
N ASP A 635 -38.76 -0.28 7.50
CA ASP A 635 -39.54 -1.38 6.95
C ASP A 635 -38.69 -2.63 6.75
N GLY A 636 -37.47 -2.49 6.21
CA GLY A 636 -36.50 -3.59 6.11
C GLY A 636 -36.05 -4.14 7.48
N VAL A 637 -36.05 -3.31 8.51
CA VAL A 637 -35.72 -3.73 9.88
C VAL A 637 -36.93 -4.40 10.60
N SER A 638 -38.16 -4.10 10.17
CA SER A 638 -39.42 -4.62 10.72
C SER A 638 -39.86 -5.94 10.10
N GLY A 639 -39.49 -6.19 8.84
CA GLY A 639 -39.82 -7.42 8.12
C GLY A 639 -39.01 -8.62 8.62
N GLY A 640 -39.62 -9.80 8.60
CA GLY A 640 -38.83 -11.02 8.44
C GLY A 640 -38.20 -10.93 7.05
N SER A 641 -36.90 -10.70 6.99
CA SER A 641 -36.20 -10.46 5.75
C SER A 641 -36.47 -11.60 4.76
N LYS A 642 -36.91 -11.25 3.53
CA LYS A 642 -37.21 -12.26 2.51
C LYS A 642 -35.93 -13.01 2.19
N LYS A 643 -35.91 -14.32 2.44
CA LYS A 643 -34.81 -15.19 2.02
C LYS A 643 -34.54 -15.03 0.53
N LEU A 644 -33.27 -15.19 0.13
CA LEU A 644 -32.90 -15.08 -1.29
C LEU A 644 -33.61 -16.13 -2.15
N VAL A 645 -33.91 -17.29 -1.55
CA VAL A 645 -34.76 -18.33 -2.13
C VAL A 645 -35.82 -18.71 -1.09
N GLY A 646 -37.08 -18.54 -1.47
CA GLY A 646 -38.27 -18.63 -0.62
C GLY A 646 -39.44 -17.84 -1.20
#